data_AF-A0A813FYD7-F1
#
_entry.id   AF-A0A813FYD7-F1
#
_cell.length_a   1.000
_cell.length_b   1.000
_cell.length_c   1.000
_cell.angle_alpha   90.00
_cell.angle_beta   90.00
_cell.angle_gamma   90.00
#
_symmetry.space_group_name_H-M   'P 1'
#
loop_
_entity.id
_entity.type
_entity.pdbx_description
1 polymer ?
#
loop_
_entity_poly.entity_id
_entity_poly.type
_entity_poly.pdbx_seq_one_letter_code
_entity_poly.pdbx_strand_id
1 'polypeptide(L)'
;TTSARRAGLPSCKWHGMKGTKSSTSAAAARQLRPPYGVCITMKRQRLRTALVSFSCLVQSGPPVEKRALRLRELQDLRSLIEDRCVGESWCDQQTRKPLQAEEVNLYHLNHFLICPSTVPEGVLMYCPCVDTAKTQCGQAVAQSDSNPARAHQMVGEGEVTGVLNVDGQKWLIVKVCKGRFTKKQGSTLISGHISGRCEDVRTNKVSLSYQEVLRYSKGLLPEAVTPNWFCSHWWGEAVLDFIKCCEKHSATHQLGADSAYWVFAYANRQHELGVDLGSDPMQSSFMKAIELSEGVLLILDPEATPFQRIWCCFEEGIVSLAQRGALAKQPAASDCPGRGTLQRLAARDGQEGRMSALQLDIATVDGEGTAQLMTQGLTKQEKKMEEIGGLDLYRPSGWRAKSEREKCFPLELVSKGLTVKITGAKASRASDRTHILNALAGRPINELNAQPNCDHPKFHQVDATLRGMFAVAAWRAALEQGLDISEGSKLPLEVALREDVSRQELELNLQGVATQHHLSALCKAVEPLTNLTRWHLDLGHCELLPNIAELGRSLVALTNLQQLTVDLSNCRRLTSIAELGRSLEALTNLHQLTVSLAYCEGLTSIAELGHNLVALTNLHQLTVDLGGCAGLTSIAELGRSLVAPTNLQQLTVDLGGCEGLTSIAELGHSWEALTNLQQLTVDLGECEGLTSIAELGRSLVALTNLQQLTVDLYGCRGLPPHLRKFFRNRADLVSALAADAGAL
;
A
#
# COMPACT_ATOMS: atom_id res chain seq x y z
N THR A 1 46.29 17.31 11.89
CA THR A 1 47.16 17.10 13.06
C THR A 1 46.29 16.80 14.28
N THR A 2 46.29 15.52 14.67
CA THR A 2 45.87 14.87 15.92
C THR A 2 45.38 15.71 17.12
N SER A 3 44.20 15.39 17.68
CA SER A 3 44.08 14.49 18.84
C SER A 3 42.60 14.25 19.23
N ALA A 4 42.32 13.04 19.73
CA ALA A 4 41.01 12.54 20.11
C ALA A 4 40.77 12.63 21.64
N ARG A 5 39.51 12.67 22.08
CA ARG A 5 39.06 12.04 23.35
C ARG A 5 37.54 11.86 23.41
N ARG A 6 37.15 10.60 23.66
CA ARG A 6 35.81 10.10 24.04
C ARG A 6 35.44 10.54 25.45
N ALA A 7 34.15 10.81 25.71
CA ALA A 7 33.57 10.89 27.04
C ALA A 7 32.44 9.85 27.18
N GLY A 8 32.53 9.05 28.24
CA GLY A 8 31.57 8.01 28.60
C GLY A 8 30.48 8.51 29.56
N LEU A 9 29.35 7.81 29.55
CA LEU A 9 28.17 8.00 30.39
C LEU A 9 28.32 7.27 31.75
N PRO A 10 27.75 7.79 32.86
CA PRO A 10 27.83 7.16 34.17
C PRO A 10 26.58 6.34 34.55
N SER A 11 26.81 5.31 35.38
CA SER A 11 25.84 4.42 36.02
C SER A 11 25.50 4.84 37.46
N CYS A 12 24.24 4.73 37.88
CA CYS A 12 23.78 4.68 39.28
C CYS A 12 22.58 3.72 39.36
N LYS A 13 22.71 2.48 39.88
CA LYS A 13 22.54 2.01 41.28
C LYS A 13 21.23 2.40 41.97
N TRP A 14 20.40 1.38 42.26
CA TRP A 14 19.43 1.38 43.36
C TRP A 14 19.65 0.15 44.26
N HIS A 15 19.39 0.36 45.55
CA HIS A 15 19.79 -0.43 46.72
C HIS A 15 18.93 -1.68 46.96
N GLY A 16 19.48 -2.63 47.72
CA GLY A 16 18.90 -3.93 48.05
C GLY A 16 18.19 -4.03 49.40
N MET A 17 17.68 -5.23 49.72
CA MET A 17 17.38 -5.65 51.09
C MET A 17 17.48 -7.19 51.29
N LYS A 18 18.41 -7.55 52.18
CA LYS A 18 18.64 -8.72 53.09
C LYS A 18 17.70 -9.94 52.99
N GLY A 19 18.21 -11.17 52.88
CA GLY A 19 18.78 -12.06 53.93
C GLY A 19 18.19 -13.47 53.70
N THR A 20 18.76 -14.65 53.96
CA THR A 20 19.68 -15.18 54.98
C THR A 20 20.32 -16.49 54.47
N LYS A 21 21.41 -16.91 55.13
CA LYS A 21 22.26 -18.08 54.86
C LYS A 21 21.62 -19.42 55.26
N SER A 22 21.93 -20.50 54.54
CA SER A 22 22.43 -21.74 55.17
C SER A 22 23.19 -22.63 54.16
N SER A 23 24.25 -23.25 54.68
CA SER A 23 25.26 -24.09 54.06
C SER A 23 24.83 -25.56 53.94
N THR A 24 25.28 -26.30 52.93
CA THR A 24 26.14 -27.50 53.10
C THR A 24 26.45 -28.24 51.78
N SER A 25 27.73 -28.64 51.71
CA SER A 25 28.42 -29.73 50.99
C SER A 25 28.10 -30.16 49.56
N ALA A 26 29.21 -30.34 48.84
CA ALA A 26 29.39 -30.88 47.51
C ALA A 26 29.07 -32.38 47.32
N ALA A 27 28.97 -32.73 46.03
CA ALA A 27 29.24 -34.01 45.35
C ALA A 27 28.01 -34.82 44.90
N ALA A 28 27.61 -34.62 43.64
CA ALA A 28 27.27 -35.69 42.70
C ALA A 28 27.09 -35.10 41.28
N ALA A 29 27.87 -35.61 40.33
CA ALA A 29 27.74 -35.30 38.92
C ALA A 29 26.34 -35.66 38.39
N ARG A 30 25.68 -34.72 37.71
CA ARG A 30 24.66 -35.02 36.70
C ARG A 30 24.56 -33.89 35.69
N GLN A 31 24.94 -34.21 34.45
CA GLN A 31 24.60 -33.47 33.24
C GLN A 31 23.08 -33.28 33.19
N LEU A 32 22.64 -32.02 33.13
CA LEU A 32 21.30 -31.64 32.69
C LEU A 32 21.43 -30.41 31.78
N ARG A 33 21.80 -30.66 30.52
CA ARG A 33 21.34 -29.82 29.40
C ARG A 33 19.96 -30.34 29.00
N PRO A 34 18.91 -29.51 28.89
CA PRO A 34 17.69 -29.94 28.20
C PRO A 34 17.97 -29.96 26.69
N PRO A 35 17.64 -31.03 25.95
CA PRO A 35 17.73 -31.04 24.51
C PRO A 35 16.43 -30.45 23.95
N TYR A 36 16.44 -29.18 23.55
CA TYR A 36 15.45 -28.67 22.60
C TYR A 36 16.03 -28.80 21.19
N GLY A 37 16.10 -30.03 20.71
CA GLY A 37 16.07 -30.34 19.30
C GLY A 37 14.69 -30.90 19.00
N VAL A 38 13.81 -30.09 18.45
CA VAL A 38 12.49 -30.56 17.98
C VAL A 38 12.73 -31.33 16.69
N CYS A 39 13.12 -32.59 16.83
CA CYS A 39 13.08 -33.55 15.75
C CYS A 39 11.60 -33.78 15.41
N ILE A 40 11.14 -33.27 14.27
CA ILE A 40 9.83 -33.61 13.69
C ILE A 40 9.93 -35.06 13.15
N THR A 41 10.06 -36.03 14.06
CA THR A 41 9.69 -37.41 13.79
C THR A 41 8.26 -37.58 14.24
N MET A 42 7.33 -37.54 13.28
CA MET A 42 5.93 -37.87 13.53
C MET A 42 5.81 -39.25 14.18
N LYS A 43 5.39 -39.31 15.46
CA LYS A 43 5.00 -40.57 16.10
C LYS A 43 3.72 -41.10 15.44
N ARG A 44 3.91 -42.07 14.53
CA ARG A 44 2.92 -42.81 13.71
C ARG A 44 1.66 -43.35 14.43
N GLN A 45 1.57 -43.30 15.76
CA GLN A 45 0.55 -44.02 16.51
C GLN A 45 -0.72 -43.19 16.83
N ARG A 46 -0.66 -41.85 16.80
CA ARG A 46 -1.83 -40.99 17.06
C ARG A 46 -2.69 -40.69 15.82
N LEU A 47 -2.21 -40.97 14.61
CA LEU A 47 -2.95 -40.75 13.36
C LEU A 47 -3.95 -41.88 13.04
N ARG A 48 -3.71 -43.12 13.47
CA ARG A 48 -4.53 -44.27 13.05
C ARG A 48 -5.98 -44.24 13.54
N THR A 49 -6.25 -43.69 14.72
CA THR A 49 -7.60 -43.68 15.33
C THR A 49 -8.43 -42.45 14.96
N ALA A 50 -7.82 -41.42 14.35
CA ALA A 50 -8.51 -40.18 13.95
C ALA A 50 -8.93 -40.15 12.45
N LEU A 51 -8.45 -41.10 11.64
CA LEU A 51 -8.51 -41.05 10.16
C LEU A 51 -9.92 -41.19 9.55
N VAL A 52 -10.91 -41.77 10.24
CA VAL A 52 -12.28 -41.88 9.71
C VAL A 52 -13.03 -40.54 9.81
N SER A 53 -12.76 -39.74 10.86
CA SER A 53 -13.25 -38.34 10.97
C SER A 53 -12.43 -37.35 10.13
N PHE A 54 -11.19 -37.70 9.75
CA PHE A 54 -10.25 -36.79 9.08
C PHE A 54 -10.60 -36.51 7.62
N SER A 55 -11.11 -37.50 6.86
CA SER A 55 -11.44 -37.28 5.42
C SER A 55 -12.65 -36.36 5.21
N CYS A 56 -13.62 -36.36 6.14
CA CYS A 56 -14.82 -35.53 6.07
C CYS A 56 -14.52 -34.07 6.47
N LEU A 57 -13.63 -33.84 7.46
CA LEU A 57 -13.21 -32.50 7.91
C LEU A 57 -12.29 -31.77 6.92
N VAL A 58 -11.53 -32.50 6.10
CA VAL A 58 -10.59 -31.92 5.11
C VAL A 58 -11.30 -31.41 3.85
N GLN A 59 -12.49 -31.96 3.53
CA GLN A 59 -13.36 -31.43 2.47
C GLN A 59 -14.01 -30.08 2.86
N SER A 60 -13.99 -29.70 4.14
CA SER A 60 -14.53 -28.44 4.67
C SER A 60 -13.45 -27.53 5.26
N GLY A 61 -12.23 -27.57 4.73
CA GLY A 61 -11.19 -26.59 5.09
C GLY A 61 -11.59 -25.15 4.74
N PRO A 62 -10.94 -24.13 5.31
CA PRO A 62 -11.26 -22.74 5.01
C PRO A 62 -11.14 -22.46 3.50
N PRO A 63 -11.91 -21.50 2.96
CA PRO A 63 -11.80 -21.10 1.57
C PRO A 63 -10.39 -20.55 1.28
N VAL A 64 -9.92 -20.66 0.03
CA VAL A 64 -8.51 -20.39 -0.36
C VAL A 64 -8.06 -18.97 -0.04
N GLU A 65 -8.95 -18.00 -0.19
CA GLU A 65 -8.72 -16.59 0.15
C GLU A 65 -8.58 -16.34 1.66
N LYS A 66 -8.96 -17.30 2.52
CA LYS A 66 -8.79 -17.27 3.97
C LYS A 66 -7.75 -18.26 4.47
N ARG A 67 -6.74 -18.56 3.66
CA ARG A 67 -5.57 -19.39 4.02
C ARG A 67 -4.29 -18.57 4.11
N ALA A 68 -4.38 -17.36 4.66
CA ALA A 68 -3.22 -16.52 4.90
C ALA A 68 -2.37 -17.05 6.06
N LEU A 69 -1.05 -16.76 6.02
CA LEU A 69 -0.14 -17.06 7.13
C LEU A 69 0.00 -15.83 8.01
N ARG A 70 -0.02 -16.01 9.32
CA ARG A 70 0.31 -14.95 10.27
C ARG A 70 1.81 -14.66 10.23
N LEU A 71 2.22 -13.43 10.56
CA LEU A 71 3.63 -13.05 10.59
C LEU A 71 4.46 -13.98 11.48
N ARG A 72 3.95 -14.38 12.65
CA ARG A 72 4.61 -15.38 13.49
C ARG A 72 4.79 -16.74 12.83
N GLU A 73 3.87 -17.16 11.96
CA GLU A 73 3.98 -18.43 11.22
C GLU A 73 5.03 -18.33 10.10
N LEU A 74 5.21 -17.15 9.51
CA LEU A 74 6.31 -16.85 8.61
C LEU A 74 7.66 -16.85 9.34
N GLN A 75 7.72 -16.30 10.56
CA GLN A 75 8.91 -16.35 11.41
C GLN A 75 9.26 -17.79 11.85
N ASP A 76 8.26 -18.60 12.20
CA ASP A 76 8.45 -20.04 12.44
C ASP A 76 9.04 -20.75 11.20
N LEU A 77 8.59 -20.36 10.00
CA LEU A 77 9.09 -20.89 8.74
C LEU A 77 10.55 -20.52 8.48
N ARG A 78 10.97 -19.28 8.80
CA ARG A 78 12.40 -18.88 8.75
C ARG A 78 13.26 -19.84 9.57
N SER A 79 12.92 -20.04 10.84
CA SER A 79 13.66 -20.95 11.73
C SER A 79 13.69 -22.39 11.18
N LEU A 80 12.58 -22.85 10.60
CA LEU A 80 12.51 -24.18 9.99
C LEU A 80 13.44 -24.33 8.79
N ILE A 81 13.58 -23.28 7.96
CA ILE A 81 14.49 -23.27 6.82
C ILE A 81 15.94 -23.28 7.30
N GLU A 82 16.28 -22.44 8.28
CA GLU A 82 17.62 -22.36 8.88
C GLU A 82 18.07 -23.72 9.45
N ASP A 83 17.17 -24.41 10.15
CA ASP A 83 17.46 -25.73 10.73
C ASP A 83 17.58 -26.84 9.66
N ARG A 84 16.63 -26.90 8.70
CA ARG A 84 16.51 -28.03 7.78
C ARG A 84 17.37 -27.92 6.54
N CYS A 85 17.64 -26.72 6.03
CA CYS A 85 18.35 -26.54 4.77
C CYS A 85 19.73 -27.22 4.81
N VAL A 86 20.55 -26.86 5.80
CA VAL A 86 21.88 -27.47 5.98
C VAL A 86 21.75 -28.86 6.61
N GLY A 87 20.87 -29.03 7.61
CA GLY A 87 20.68 -30.29 8.32
C GLY A 87 20.26 -31.47 7.43
N GLU A 88 19.50 -31.20 6.37
CA GLU A 88 19.06 -32.20 5.39
C GLU A 88 19.80 -32.11 4.05
N SER A 89 20.83 -31.26 3.97
CA SER A 89 21.66 -31.09 2.76
C SER A 89 20.84 -30.74 1.51
N TRP A 90 19.97 -29.73 1.64
CA TRP A 90 19.19 -29.22 0.50
C TRP A 90 20.14 -28.69 -0.59
N CYS A 91 19.76 -28.89 -1.85
CA CYS A 91 20.56 -28.49 -3.00
C CYS A 91 19.68 -27.83 -4.06
N ASP A 92 20.24 -26.86 -4.78
CA ASP A 92 19.57 -26.24 -5.92
C ASP A 92 19.30 -27.29 -7.00
N GLN A 93 18.06 -27.36 -7.52
CA GLN A 93 17.70 -28.43 -8.45
C GLN A 93 18.41 -28.31 -9.81
N GLN A 94 18.86 -27.11 -10.18
CA GLN A 94 19.50 -26.85 -11.46
C GLN A 94 21.02 -27.04 -11.40
N THR A 95 21.66 -26.39 -10.43
CA THR A 95 23.11 -26.36 -10.29
C THR A 95 23.66 -27.51 -9.45
N ARG A 96 22.79 -28.20 -8.69
CA ARG A 96 23.14 -29.27 -7.74
C ARG A 96 24.08 -28.84 -6.63
N LYS A 97 24.29 -27.54 -6.45
CA LYS A 97 25.09 -26.99 -5.36
C LYS A 97 24.30 -27.05 -4.05
N PRO A 98 24.96 -27.37 -2.93
CA PRO A 98 24.36 -27.24 -1.60
C PRO A 98 23.87 -25.82 -1.36
N LEU A 99 22.69 -25.69 -0.75
CA LEU A 99 22.06 -24.40 -0.43
C LEU A 99 22.41 -23.96 0.99
N GLN A 100 22.67 -22.68 1.17
CA GLN A 100 22.53 -22.00 2.46
C GLN A 100 21.08 -21.55 2.67
N ALA A 101 20.71 -21.28 3.92
CA ALA A 101 19.34 -20.90 4.28
C ALA A 101 18.90 -19.60 3.58
N GLU A 102 19.83 -18.67 3.41
CA GLU A 102 19.64 -17.37 2.75
C GLU A 102 19.39 -17.50 1.25
N GLU A 103 19.78 -18.62 0.63
CA GLU A 103 19.61 -18.90 -0.80
C GLU A 103 18.31 -19.66 -1.09
N VAL A 104 17.57 -20.07 -0.05
CA VAL A 104 16.31 -20.82 -0.20
C VAL A 104 15.22 -19.88 -0.71
N ASN A 105 14.82 -20.07 -1.96
CA ASN A 105 13.67 -19.43 -2.57
C ASN A 105 12.42 -20.34 -2.52
N LEU A 106 11.28 -19.88 -3.05
CA LEU A 106 10.05 -20.68 -3.04
C LEU A 106 10.10 -21.91 -3.94
N TYR A 107 10.94 -21.96 -4.99
CA TYR A 107 11.12 -23.19 -5.77
C TYR A 107 11.80 -24.29 -4.93
N HIS A 108 12.80 -23.90 -4.14
CA HIS A 108 13.48 -24.79 -3.19
C HIS A 108 12.52 -25.23 -2.09
N LEU A 109 11.86 -24.27 -1.44
CA LEU A 109 10.92 -24.55 -0.34
C LEU A 109 9.76 -25.42 -0.80
N ASN A 110 9.22 -25.16 -2.00
CA ASN A 110 8.13 -25.96 -2.54
C ASN A 110 8.54 -27.41 -2.79
N HIS A 111 9.78 -27.62 -3.21
CA HIS A 111 10.32 -28.95 -3.50
C HIS A 111 10.68 -29.73 -2.23
N PHE A 112 11.38 -29.13 -1.28
CA PHE A 112 11.86 -29.86 -0.10
C PHE A 112 10.86 -29.91 1.06
N LEU A 113 9.93 -28.96 1.13
CA LEU A 113 9.01 -28.82 2.26
C LEU A 113 7.54 -28.90 1.84
N ILE A 114 7.06 -27.96 1.03
CA ILE A 114 5.62 -27.76 0.83
C ILE A 114 4.96 -28.95 0.14
N CYS A 115 5.47 -29.36 -1.03
CA CYS A 115 4.87 -30.46 -1.78
C CYS A 115 4.91 -31.80 -1.01
N PRO A 116 6.02 -32.20 -0.36
CA PRO A 116 6.04 -33.40 0.49
C PRO A 116 5.07 -33.34 1.67
N SER A 117 4.93 -32.18 2.32
CA SER A 117 4.09 -32.07 3.54
C SER A 117 2.60 -31.97 3.26
N THR A 118 2.20 -31.55 2.05
CA THR A 118 0.81 -31.25 1.69
C THR A 118 0.01 -32.46 1.19
N VAL A 119 0.67 -33.61 1.01
CA VAL A 119 0.05 -34.91 0.70
C VAL A 119 0.50 -35.96 1.73
N PRO A 120 0.04 -35.88 2.99
CA PRO A 120 0.53 -36.74 4.07
C PRO A 120 0.29 -38.24 3.82
N GLU A 121 -0.71 -38.59 3.00
CA GLU A 121 -1.03 -39.96 2.59
C GLU A 121 -0.41 -40.34 1.23
N GLY A 122 0.40 -39.45 0.65
CA GLY A 122 1.07 -39.63 -0.63
C GLY A 122 0.19 -39.33 -1.85
N VAL A 123 0.65 -39.79 -3.01
CA VAL A 123 -0.03 -39.69 -4.30
C VAL A 123 -0.26 -41.07 -4.90
N LEU A 124 -1.27 -41.16 -5.76
CA LEU A 124 -1.50 -42.31 -6.62
C LEU A 124 -0.87 -42.02 -7.98
N MET A 125 0.04 -42.89 -8.44
CA MET A 125 0.67 -42.79 -9.75
C MET A 125 0.24 -43.94 -10.65
N TYR A 126 -0.31 -43.61 -11.82
CA TYR A 126 -0.57 -44.59 -12.87
C TYR A 126 0.60 -44.64 -13.84
N CYS A 127 1.27 -45.78 -13.85
CA CYS A 127 2.40 -46.06 -14.73
C CYS A 127 2.15 -47.43 -15.39
N PRO A 128 1.50 -47.49 -16.57
CA PRO A 128 1.12 -48.76 -17.20
C PRO A 128 2.29 -49.71 -17.46
N CYS A 129 3.47 -49.15 -17.74
CA CYS A 129 4.68 -49.92 -18.01
C CYS A 129 5.36 -50.48 -16.76
N VAL A 130 4.91 -50.10 -15.56
CA VAL A 130 5.48 -50.60 -14.31
C VAL A 130 4.90 -51.97 -13.99
N ASP A 131 5.78 -52.96 -13.82
CA ASP A 131 5.41 -54.26 -13.28
C ASP A 131 5.13 -54.15 -11.77
N THR A 132 3.88 -53.81 -11.46
CA THR A 132 3.36 -53.69 -10.09
C THR A 132 3.45 -55.00 -9.28
N ALA A 133 3.59 -56.17 -9.92
CA ALA A 133 3.79 -57.44 -9.21
C ALA A 133 5.21 -57.56 -8.64
N LYS A 134 6.19 -56.89 -9.26
CA LYS A 134 7.59 -56.83 -8.79
C LYS A 134 7.90 -55.59 -7.96
N THR A 135 6.95 -54.67 -7.85
CA THR A 135 7.12 -53.44 -7.08
C THR A 135 6.88 -53.71 -5.60
N GLN A 136 7.84 -53.38 -4.75
CA GLN A 136 7.79 -53.61 -3.30
C GLN A 136 7.67 -52.30 -2.54
N CYS A 137 7.01 -52.35 -1.38
CA CYS A 137 7.01 -51.25 -0.42
C CYS A 137 8.45 -50.94 0.01
N GLY A 138 8.83 -49.67 0.04
CA GLY A 138 10.20 -49.24 0.32
C GLY A 138 11.02 -48.85 -0.91
N GLN A 139 10.57 -49.17 -2.12
CA GLN A 139 11.33 -48.84 -3.32
C GLN A 139 11.29 -47.33 -3.60
N ALA A 140 12.46 -46.76 -3.91
CA ALA A 140 12.58 -45.38 -4.32
C ALA A 140 11.92 -45.16 -5.69
N VAL A 141 11.13 -44.09 -5.80
CA VAL A 141 10.51 -43.65 -7.05
C VAL A 141 11.00 -42.23 -7.34
N ALA A 142 11.41 -41.97 -8.57
CA ALA A 142 11.77 -40.64 -9.02
C ALA A 142 11.13 -40.34 -10.38
N GLN A 143 10.89 -39.07 -10.67
CA GLN A 143 10.38 -38.60 -11.95
C GLN A 143 11.29 -37.50 -12.48
N SER A 144 11.79 -37.68 -13.70
CA SER A 144 12.67 -36.71 -14.38
C SER A 144 11.90 -35.57 -15.05
N ASP A 145 12.57 -34.44 -15.31
CA ASP A 145 12.00 -33.33 -16.09
C ASP A 145 11.72 -33.76 -17.53
N SER A 146 10.63 -33.23 -18.11
CA SER A 146 10.26 -33.52 -19.50
C SER A 146 11.13 -32.77 -20.51
N ASN A 147 11.80 -31.68 -20.12
CA ASN A 147 12.75 -30.99 -20.99
C ASN A 147 14.05 -31.82 -21.09
N PRO A 148 14.46 -32.24 -22.31
CA PRO A 148 15.68 -33.01 -22.51
C PRO A 148 16.94 -32.37 -21.90
N ALA A 149 17.04 -31.03 -21.93
CA ALA A 149 18.17 -30.30 -21.35
C ALA A 149 18.25 -30.43 -19.83
N ARG A 150 17.15 -30.79 -19.17
CA ARG A 150 17.01 -30.93 -17.71
C ARG A 150 16.60 -32.34 -17.30
N ALA A 151 16.69 -33.33 -18.18
CA ALA A 151 16.26 -34.71 -17.89
C ALA A 151 17.02 -35.35 -16.72
N HIS A 152 18.20 -34.81 -16.36
CA HIS A 152 18.96 -35.19 -15.17
C HIS A 152 18.35 -34.66 -13.85
N GLN A 153 17.45 -33.68 -13.91
CA GLN A 153 16.77 -33.10 -12.76
C GLN A 153 15.54 -33.92 -12.40
N MET A 154 15.42 -34.29 -11.13
CA MET A 154 14.25 -34.98 -10.62
C MET A 154 13.23 -33.95 -10.16
N VAL A 155 12.03 -33.96 -10.76
CA VAL A 155 10.93 -33.05 -10.40
C VAL A 155 10.11 -33.57 -9.22
N GLY A 156 10.18 -34.88 -8.95
CA GLY A 156 9.51 -35.56 -7.85
C GLY A 156 10.29 -36.80 -7.44
N GLU A 157 10.44 -37.00 -6.13
CA GLU A 157 11.09 -38.16 -5.52
C GLU A 157 10.23 -38.66 -4.36
N GLY A 158 10.19 -39.97 -4.15
CA GLY A 158 9.32 -40.60 -3.19
C GLY A 158 9.63 -42.08 -2.96
N GLU A 159 8.76 -42.73 -2.23
CA GLU A 159 8.88 -44.14 -1.83
C GLU A 159 7.54 -44.86 -2.08
N VAL A 160 7.58 -46.04 -2.69
CA VAL A 160 6.37 -46.87 -2.84
C VAL A 160 5.93 -47.33 -1.46
N THR A 161 4.68 -47.05 -1.10
CA THR A 161 4.05 -47.52 0.14
C THR A 161 3.02 -48.62 -0.08
N GLY A 162 2.60 -48.84 -1.33
CA GLY A 162 1.65 -49.88 -1.69
C GLY A 162 1.19 -49.80 -3.14
N VAL A 163 0.26 -50.68 -3.50
CA VAL A 163 -0.40 -50.69 -4.82
C VAL A 163 -1.91 -50.74 -4.59
N LEU A 164 -2.65 -49.90 -5.30
CA LEU A 164 -4.11 -49.82 -5.24
C LEU A 164 -4.70 -50.21 -6.60
N ASN A 165 -5.77 -50.99 -6.61
CA ASN A 165 -6.53 -51.26 -7.84
C ASN A 165 -7.70 -50.27 -7.93
N VAL A 166 -7.76 -49.47 -8.98
CA VAL A 166 -8.81 -48.48 -9.26
C VAL A 166 -9.31 -48.74 -10.68
N ASP A 167 -10.59 -49.09 -10.81
CA ASP A 167 -11.25 -49.37 -12.10
C ASP A 167 -10.51 -50.40 -12.97
N GLY A 168 -9.93 -51.43 -12.34
CA GLY A 168 -9.17 -52.48 -13.03
C GLY A 168 -7.73 -52.09 -13.38
N GLN A 169 -7.31 -50.86 -13.09
CA GLN A 169 -5.95 -50.38 -13.27
C GLN A 169 -5.18 -50.42 -11.95
N LYS A 170 -3.91 -50.84 -12.00
CA LYS A 170 -3.03 -50.84 -10.81
C LYS A 170 -2.27 -49.52 -10.71
N TRP A 171 -2.41 -48.87 -9.57
CA TRP A 171 -1.80 -47.58 -9.23
C TRP A 171 -0.78 -47.77 -8.12
N LEU A 172 0.36 -47.10 -8.23
CA LEU A 172 1.34 -47.04 -7.14
C LEU A 172 0.88 -46.01 -6.11
N ILE A 173 0.90 -46.39 -4.84
CA ILE A 173 0.80 -45.42 -3.74
C ILE A 173 2.21 -44.98 -3.41
N VAL A 174 2.51 -43.70 -3.62
CA VAL A 174 3.85 -43.13 -3.45
C VAL A 174 3.83 -42.06 -2.38
N LYS A 175 4.59 -42.27 -1.30
CA LYS A 175 4.89 -41.21 -0.35
C LYS A 175 5.84 -40.21 -1.01
N VAL A 176 5.44 -38.94 -1.05
CA VAL A 176 6.27 -37.87 -1.63
C VAL A 176 7.34 -37.47 -0.61
N CYS A 177 8.60 -37.49 -1.03
CA CYS A 177 9.75 -37.09 -0.21
C CYS A 177 10.34 -35.75 -0.69
N LYS A 178 10.35 -35.51 -2.00
CA LYS A 178 10.76 -34.23 -2.60
C LYS A 178 9.94 -33.93 -3.84
N GLY A 179 9.76 -32.66 -4.14
CA GLY A 179 9.10 -32.19 -5.35
C GLY A 179 7.67 -32.66 -5.49
N ARG A 180 7.21 -32.76 -6.74
CA ARG A 180 5.84 -33.13 -7.09
C ARG A 180 5.84 -34.04 -8.31
N PHE A 181 5.15 -35.17 -8.20
CA PHE A 181 4.87 -36.04 -9.35
C PHE A 181 3.76 -35.43 -10.21
N THR A 182 3.94 -35.44 -11.53
CA THR A 182 2.98 -34.87 -12.47
C THR A 182 2.74 -35.80 -13.66
N LYS A 183 1.54 -35.71 -14.24
CA LYS A 183 1.17 -36.51 -15.42
C LYS A 183 2.00 -36.11 -16.63
N LYS A 184 2.37 -37.09 -17.46
CA LYS A 184 3.07 -36.90 -18.74
C LYS A 184 4.38 -36.11 -18.66
N GLN A 185 5.01 -36.08 -17.48
CA GLN A 185 6.34 -35.53 -17.29
C GLN A 185 7.40 -36.52 -17.83
N GLY A 186 8.68 -36.32 -17.52
CA GLY A 186 9.75 -37.22 -17.98
C GLY A 186 9.60 -38.67 -17.52
N SER A 187 10.66 -39.44 -17.70
CA SER A 187 10.71 -40.85 -17.29
C SER A 187 10.51 -41.01 -15.79
N THR A 188 9.72 -42.02 -15.42
CA THR A 188 9.59 -42.56 -14.06
C THR A 188 10.69 -43.59 -13.84
N LEU A 189 11.42 -43.47 -12.73
CA LEU A 189 12.45 -44.40 -12.30
C LEU A 189 12.00 -45.12 -11.03
N ILE A 190 12.15 -46.44 -10.98
CA ILE A 190 11.93 -47.26 -9.78
C ILE A 190 13.26 -47.91 -9.41
N SER A 191 13.73 -47.67 -8.19
CA SER A 191 15.04 -48.11 -7.72
C SER A 191 16.19 -47.74 -8.68
N GLY A 192 16.08 -46.58 -9.35
CA GLY A 192 17.06 -46.09 -10.33
C GLY A 192 16.88 -46.60 -11.76
N HIS A 193 15.95 -47.51 -12.03
CA HIS A 193 15.69 -48.05 -13.36
C HIS A 193 14.50 -47.37 -14.04
N ILE A 194 14.69 -46.92 -15.29
CA ILE A 194 13.61 -46.34 -16.09
C ILE A 194 12.49 -47.38 -16.26
N SER A 195 11.31 -47.05 -15.75
CA SER A 195 10.14 -47.93 -15.69
C SER A 195 8.96 -47.43 -16.53
N GLY A 196 9.21 -46.48 -17.43
CA GLY A 196 8.22 -45.90 -18.35
C GLY A 196 7.83 -44.46 -17.99
N ARG A 197 6.66 -44.00 -18.48
CA ARG A 197 6.09 -42.69 -18.17
C ARG A 197 4.89 -42.82 -17.24
N CYS A 198 4.72 -41.82 -16.38
CA CYS A 198 3.51 -41.67 -15.58
C CYS A 198 2.41 -41.02 -16.42
N GLU A 199 1.30 -41.73 -16.64
CA GLU A 199 0.20 -41.26 -17.46
C GLU A 199 -0.78 -40.38 -16.68
N ASP A 200 -0.95 -40.65 -15.38
CA ASP A 200 -1.81 -39.87 -14.50
C ASP A 200 -1.29 -39.88 -13.04
N VAL A 201 -1.56 -38.79 -12.33
CA VAL A 201 -1.20 -38.62 -10.91
C VAL A 201 -2.39 -38.01 -10.18
N ARG A 202 -2.77 -38.62 -9.04
CA ARG A 202 -3.86 -38.15 -8.20
C ARG A 202 -3.40 -38.04 -6.75
N THR A 203 -4.04 -37.17 -5.99
CA THR A 203 -3.83 -37.07 -4.54
C THR A 203 -4.43 -38.31 -3.87
N ASN A 204 -3.71 -38.94 -2.95
CA ASN A 204 -4.25 -40.08 -2.22
C ASN A 204 -5.09 -39.57 -1.05
N LYS A 205 -6.42 -39.56 -1.24
CA LYS A 205 -7.47 -39.13 -0.30
C LYS A 205 -7.47 -37.64 0.08
N VAL A 206 -6.33 -37.04 0.39
CA VAL A 206 -6.23 -35.68 0.94
C VAL A 206 -5.13 -34.87 0.24
N SER A 207 -5.49 -33.65 -0.14
CA SER A 207 -4.56 -32.58 -0.54
C SER A 207 -4.79 -31.36 0.33
N LEU A 208 -3.71 -30.84 0.91
CA LEU A 208 -3.73 -29.68 1.79
C LEU A 208 -2.93 -28.52 1.18
N SER A 209 -3.25 -27.32 1.63
CA SER A 209 -2.38 -26.15 1.52
C SER A 209 -1.31 -26.20 2.61
N TYR A 210 -0.24 -25.43 2.45
CA TYR A 210 0.79 -25.37 3.51
C TYR A 210 0.24 -24.76 4.81
N GLN A 211 -0.66 -23.79 4.70
CA GLN A 211 -1.35 -23.19 5.84
C GLN A 211 -2.13 -24.24 6.65
N GLU A 212 -2.89 -25.10 5.97
CA GLU A 212 -3.64 -26.18 6.61
C GLU A 212 -2.68 -27.16 7.32
N VAL A 213 -1.54 -27.51 6.69
CA VAL A 213 -0.50 -28.37 7.29
C VAL A 213 0.05 -27.78 8.59
N LEU A 214 0.39 -26.49 8.62
CA LEU A 214 0.90 -25.83 9.82
C LEU A 214 -0.07 -25.94 11.00
N ARG A 215 -1.38 -25.78 10.74
CA ARG A 215 -2.41 -25.87 11.79
C ARG A 215 -2.60 -27.29 12.29
N TYR A 216 -2.68 -28.27 11.39
CA TYR A 216 -2.76 -29.68 11.78
C TYR A 216 -1.54 -30.13 12.59
N SER A 217 -0.34 -29.67 12.21
CA SER A 217 0.90 -30.01 12.94
C SER A 217 0.90 -29.51 14.38
N LYS A 218 0.18 -28.42 14.66
CA LYS A 218 -0.02 -27.83 15.99
C LYS A 218 -1.24 -28.41 16.73
N GLY A 219 -1.91 -29.42 16.16
CA GLY A 219 -3.12 -30.02 16.73
C GLY A 219 -4.35 -29.11 16.67
N LEU A 220 -4.33 -28.08 15.82
CA LEU A 220 -5.39 -27.12 15.65
C LEU A 220 -6.30 -27.52 14.49
N LEU A 221 -7.60 -27.20 14.58
CA LEU A 221 -8.51 -27.29 13.45
C LEU A 221 -8.15 -26.24 12.39
N PRO A 222 -8.44 -26.49 11.10
CA PRO A 222 -8.30 -25.48 10.05
C PRO A 222 -9.19 -24.28 10.35
N GLU A 223 -8.57 -23.18 10.75
CA GLU A 223 -9.23 -21.90 10.99
C GLU A 223 -9.10 -21.03 9.74
N ALA A 224 -10.17 -20.32 9.38
CA ALA A 224 -10.13 -19.30 8.36
C ALA A 224 -9.32 -18.09 8.83
N VAL A 225 -8.20 -17.81 8.17
CA VAL A 225 -7.34 -16.65 8.41
C VAL A 225 -7.49 -15.69 7.24
N THR A 226 -8.31 -14.66 7.43
CA THR A 226 -8.48 -13.57 6.46
C THR A 226 -7.16 -12.77 6.36
N PRO A 227 -6.67 -12.47 5.14
CA PRO A 227 -5.47 -11.66 4.98
C PRO A 227 -5.72 -10.21 5.36
N ASN A 228 -4.74 -9.61 6.05
CA ASN A 228 -4.60 -8.16 6.07
C ASN A 228 -4.06 -7.67 4.71
N TRP A 229 -3.06 -8.38 4.17
CA TRP A 229 -2.36 -8.00 2.94
C TRP A 229 -2.18 -9.18 2.00
N PHE A 230 -2.29 -8.90 0.71
CA PHE A 230 -1.93 -9.82 -0.37
C PHE A 230 -0.48 -9.58 -0.78
N CYS A 231 0.36 -10.62 -0.86
CA CYS A 231 1.75 -10.47 -1.31
C CYS A 231 1.88 -10.77 -2.81
N SER A 232 2.27 -9.76 -3.58
CA SER A 232 2.70 -9.91 -4.98
C SER A 232 4.23 -10.05 -5.02
N HIS A 233 4.73 -11.18 -5.51
CA HIS A 233 6.18 -11.43 -5.52
C HIS A 233 6.59 -12.54 -6.50
N TRP A 234 7.91 -12.67 -6.69
CA TRP A 234 8.52 -13.69 -7.55
C TRP A 234 9.03 -14.89 -6.72
N TRP A 235 8.81 -16.11 -7.21
CA TRP A 235 9.20 -17.34 -6.51
C TRP A 235 10.71 -17.56 -6.38
N GLY A 236 11.52 -16.90 -7.19
CA GLY A 236 12.98 -17.02 -7.13
C GLY A 236 13.65 -16.10 -6.11
N GLU A 237 12.89 -15.20 -5.49
CA GLU A 237 13.34 -14.40 -4.35
C GLU A 237 13.60 -15.30 -3.13
N ALA A 238 14.63 -14.97 -2.34
CA ALA A 238 14.92 -15.64 -1.09
C ALA A 238 13.74 -15.50 -0.10
N VAL A 239 13.31 -16.63 0.47
CA VAL A 239 12.19 -16.66 1.43
C VAL A 239 12.52 -15.86 2.69
N LEU A 240 13.79 -15.84 3.11
CA LEU A 240 14.21 -15.09 4.29
C LEU A 240 14.06 -13.58 4.09
N ASP A 241 14.37 -13.07 2.90
CA ASP A 241 14.21 -11.67 2.53
C ASP A 241 12.74 -11.28 2.36
N PHE A 242 11.93 -12.15 1.78
CA PHE A 242 10.47 -12.02 1.76
C PHE A 242 9.92 -11.82 3.17
N ILE A 243 10.36 -12.63 4.14
CA ILE A 243 9.89 -12.55 5.53
C ILE A 243 10.37 -11.23 6.17
N LYS A 244 11.61 -10.78 5.91
CA LYS A 244 12.09 -9.46 6.40
C LYS A 244 11.22 -8.32 5.88
N CYS A 245 10.80 -8.39 4.61
CA CYS A 245 9.89 -7.41 4.03
C CYS A 245 8.53 -7.39 4.75
N CYS A 246 7.94 -8.57 5.02
CA CYS A 246 6.71 -8.67 5.82
C CYS A 246 6.88 -8.14 7.25
N GLU A 247 8.03 -8.36 7.90
CA GLU A 247 8.34 -7.83 9.23
C GLU A 247 8.41 -6.30 9.22
N LYS A 248 9.17 -5.71 8.29
CA LYS A 248 9.28 -4.25 8.12
C LYS A 248 7.92 -3.63 7.82
N HIS A 249 7.14 -4.25 6.95
CA HIS A 249 5.79 -3.82 6.60
C HIS A 249 4.85 -3.86 7.81
N SER A 250 4.79 -4.98 8.54
CA SER A 250 3.98 -5.10 9.74
C SER A 250 4.38 -4.11 10.83
N ALA A 251 5.68 -3.84 10.99
CA ALA A 251 6.17 -2.89 11.97
C ALA A 251 5.77 -1.45 11.61
N THR A 252 5.89 -1.09 10.33
CA THR A 252 5.55 0.24 9.81
C THR A 252 4.06 0.55 9.96
N HIS A 253 3.20 -0.42 9.68
CA HIS A 253 1.74 -0.28 9.84
C HIS A 253 1.22 -0.61 11.25
N GLN A 254 2.10 -1.00 12.17
CA GLN A 254 1.76 -1.42 13.53
C GLN A 254 0.70 -2.54 13.60
N LEU A 255 0.76 -3.50 12.67
CA LEU A 255 -0.24 -4.57 12.55
C LEU A 255 -0.08 -5.69 13.60
N GLY A 256 1.09 -5.80 14.23
CA GLY A 256 1.41 -6.84 15.20
C GLY A 256 1.70 -8.23 14.60
N ALA A 257 2.11 -9.18 15.44
CA ALA A 257 2.53 -10.53 15.03
C ALA A 257 1.41 -11.43 14.51
N ASP A 258 0.15 -11.04 14.75
CA ASP A 258 -1.05 -11.72 14.25
C ASP A 258 -1.49 -11.23 12.87
N SER A 259 -0.80 -10.23 12.31
CA SER A 259 -1.01 -9.76 10.94
C SER A 259 -0.84 -10.91 9.94
N ALA A 260 -1.77 -11.00 8.99
CA ALA A 260 -1.87 -12.12 8.07
C ALA A 260 -1.54 -11.69 6.63
N TYR A 261 -0.66 -12.46 5.99
CA TYR A 261 -0.20 -12.27 4.62
C TYR A 261 -0.66 -13.44 3.76
N TRP A 262 -1.39 -13.15 2.68
CA TRP A 262 -1.76 -14.17 1.70
C TRP A 262 -0.62 -14.35 0.70
N VAL A 263 -0.14 -15.59 0.55
CA VAL A 263 0.96 -15.93 -0.34
C VAL A 263 0.58 -17.16 -1.16
N PHE A 264 0.76 -17.07 -2.47
CA PHE A 264 0.30 -18.10 -3.41
C PHE A 264 0.78 -19.51 -3.06
N ALA A 265 2.07 -19.66 -2.74
CA ALA A 265 2.68 -20.96 -2.45
C ALA A 265 2.11 -21.63 -1.20
N TYR A 266 1.63 -20.84 -0.23
CA TYR A 266 1.18 -21.36 1.05
C TYR A 266 -0.33 -21.59 1.11
N ALA A 267 -1.12 -20.75 0.43
CA ALA A 267 -2.58 -20.80 0.46
C ALA A 267 -3.18 -21.81 -0.53
N ASN A 268 -2.60 -21.94 -1.73
CA ASN A 268 -3.11 -22.84 -2.76
C ASN A 268 -2.67 -24.28 -2.50
N ARG A 269 -3.54 -25.23 -2.82
CA ARG A 269 -3.22 -26.66 -2.76
C ARG A 269 -2.33 -27.00 -3.96
N GLN A 270 -1.02 -27.12 -3.71
CA GLN A 270 -0.02 -27.23 -4.78
C GLN A 270 -0.21 -28.48 -5.67
N HIS A 271 -0.89 -29.52 -5.20
CA HIS A 271 -1.19 -30.72 -6.00
C HIS A 271 -2.49 -30.60 -6.83
N GLU A 272 -3.30 -29.56 -6.59
CA GLU A 272 -4.64 -29.37 -7.16
C GLU A 272 -4.85 -27.93 -7.70
N LEU A 273 -3.78 -27.24 -8.11
CA LEU A 273 -3.80 -25.81 -8.51
C LEU A 273 -4.89 -25.43 -9.52
N GLY A 274 -5.32 -26.36 -10.39
CA GLY A 274 -6.39 -26.09 -11.36
C GLY A 274 -7.73 -25.74 -10.71
N VAL A 275 -8.01 -26.26 -9.51
CA VAL A 275 -9.24 -25.98 -8.75
C VAL A 275 -9.20 -24.56 -8.18
N ASP A 276 -8.07 -24.16 -7.59
CA ASP A 276 -7.95 -22.87 -6.92
C ASP A 276 -7.79 -21.69 -7.91
N LEU A 277 -7.13 -21.93 -9.06
CA LEU A 277 -6.89 -20.88 -10.06
C LEU A 277 -8.04 -20.70 -11.04
N GLY A 278 -8.78 -21.76 -11.36
CA GLY A 278 -9.79 -21.74 -12.42
C GLY A 278 -9.21 -21.45 -13.82
N SER A 279 -10.10 -21.21 -14.78
CA SER A 279 -9.75 -20.81 -16.16
C SER A 279 -9.84 -19.32 -16.40
N ASP A 280 -10.51 -18.58 -15.53
CA ASP A 280 -10.67 -17.13 -15.60
C ASP A 280 -9.80 -16.47 -14.53
N PRO A 281 -8.76 -15.69 -14.91
CA PRO A 281 -7.93 -14.96 -13.97
C PRO A 281 -8.72 -14.08 -13.00
N MET A 282 -9.88 -13.56 -13.43
CA MET A 282 -10.74 -12.71 -12.59
C MET A 282 -11.49 -13.48 -11.50
N GLN A 283 -11.53 -14.81 -11.56
CA GLN A 283 -12.13 -15.69 -10.55
C GLN A 283 -11.09 -16.51 -9.78
N SER A 284 -9.81 -16.23 -10.03
CA SER A 284 -8.70 -16.92 -9.40
C SER A 284 -8.65 -16.69 -7.88
N SER A 285 -7.96 -17.58 -7.17
CA SER A 285 -7.65 -17.41 -5.75
C SER A 285 -6.95 -16.08 -5.44
N PHE A 286 -6.17 -15.54 -6.38
CA PHE A 286 -5.54 -14.22 -6.26
C PHE A 286 -6.58 -13.11 -6.10
N MET A 287 -7.57 -13.06 -6.99
CA MET A 287 -8.62 -12.04 -6.95
C MET A 287 -9.45 -12.12 -5.68
N LYS A 288 -9.80 -13.34 -5.26
CA LYS A 288 -10.55 -13.56 -4.02
C LYS A 288 -9.77 -13.08 -2.79
N ALA A 289 -8.45 -13.27 -2.77
CA ALA A 289 -7.60 -12.79 -1.68
C ALA A 289 -7.42 -11.26 -1.67
N ILE A 290 -7.23 -10.64 -2.84
CA ILE A 290 -7.17 -9.17 -3.00
C ILE A 290 -8.50 -8.54 -2.53
N GLU A 291 -9.64 -9.15 -2.87
CA GLU A 291 -10.97 -8.73 -2.42
C GLU A 291 -11.18 -8.74 -0.90
N LEU A 292 -10.35 -9.45 -0.14
CA LEU A 292 -10.40 -9.46 1.33
C LEU A 292 -9.31 -8.62 1.98
N SER A 293 -8.29 -8.21 1.21
CA SER A 293 -7.10 -7.52 1.73
C SER A 293 -7.31 -6.00 1.81
N GLU A 294 -6.62 -5.35 2.75
CA GLU A 294 -6.51 -3.88 2.84
C GLU A 294 -5.67 -3.31 1.69
N GLY A 295 -4.65 -4.07 1.26
CA GLY A 295 -3.77 -3.70 0.16
C GLY A 295 -2.95 -4.86 -0.40
N VAL A 296 -2.15 -4.55 -1.40
CA VAL A 296 -1.15 -5.40 -2.02
C VAL A 296 0.24 -4.95 -1.54
N LEU A 297 1.02 -5.88 -1.02
CA LEU A 297 2.45 -5.71 -0.74
C LEU A 297 3.24 -6.32 -1.90
N LEU A 298 3.80 -5.46 -2.74
CA LEU A 298 4.73 -5.83 -3.79
C LEU A 298 6.14 -6.00 -3.21
N ILE A 299 6.71 -7.18 -3.33
CA ILE A 299 8.06 -7.47 -2.83
C ILE A 299 9.01 -7.66 -4.02
N LEU A 300 10.03 -6.82 -4.09
CA LEU A 300 11.00 -6.76 -5.18
C LEU A 300 12.31 -7.44 -4.79
N ASP A 301 12.76 -8.35 -5.64
CA ASP A 301 14.15 -8.83 -5.66
C ASP A 301 15.07 -7.75 -6.28
N PRO A 302 16.41 -7.89 -6.18
CA PRO A 302 17.35 -6.90 -6.72
C PRO A 302 17.16 -6.61 -8.23
N GLU A 303 16.59 -7.56 -8.98
CA GLU A 303 16.29 -7.38 -10.40
C GLU A 303 14.91 -6.80 -10.70
N ALA A 304 14.10 -6.53 -9.67
CA ALA A 304 12.70 -6.15 -9.79
C ALA A 304 11.95 -7.06 -10.78
N THR A 305 12.24 -8.37 -10.71
CA THR A 305 11.66 -9.42 -11.53
C THR A 305 10.13 -9.38 -11.55
N PRO A 306 9.40 -9.05 -10.46
CA PRO A 306 7.94 -8.88 -10.50
C PRO A 306 7.43 -8.01 -11.66
N PHE A 307 8.12 -6.93 -12.03
CA PHE A 307 7.72 -6.07 -13.16
C PHE A 307 7.80 -6.75 -14.54
N GLN A 308 8.39 -7.95 -14.61
CA GLN A 308 8.47 -8.75 -15.82
C GLN A 308 7.55 -9.97 -15.77
N ARG A 309 6.76 -10.16 -14.71
CA ARG A 309 5.93 -11.33 -14.46
C ARG A 309 4.46 -10.97 -14.63
N ILE A 310 3.77 -11.63 -15.55
CA ILE A 310 2.40 -11.24 -15.94
C ILE A 310 1.41 -11.31 -14.77
N TRP A 311 1.59 -12.26 -13.84
CA TRP A 311 0.72 -12.37 -12.66
C TRP A 311 0.94 -11.20 -11.69
N CYS A 312 2.19 -10.78 -11.44
CA CYS A 312 2.50 -9.61 -10.63
C CYS A 312 1.97 -8.33 -11.28
N CYS A 313 2.25 -8.12 -12.57
CA CYS A 313 1.71 -6.97 -13.31
C CYS A 313 0.16 -6.96 -13.35
N PHE A 314 -0.47 -8.13 -13.37
CA PHE A 314 -1.93 -8.25 -13.26
C PHE A 314 -2.41 -7.83 -11.88
N GLU A 315 -1.81 -8.33 -10.80
CA GLU A 315 -2.15 -7.99 -9.41
C GLU A 315 -2.01 -6.49 -9.16
N GLU A 316 -0.90 -5.88 -9.58
CA GLU A 316 -0.68 -4.43 -9.53
C GLU A 316 -1.71 -3.68 -10.41
N GLY A 317 -1.97 -4.19 -11.61
CA GLY A 317 -2.97 -3.64 -12.54
C GLY A 317 -4.40 -3.67 -11.99
N ILE A 318 -4.72 -4.63 -11.12
CA ILE A 318 -6.02 -4.68 -10.42
C ILE A 318 -6.13 -3.56 -9.39
N VAL A 319 -5.06 -3.26 -8.63
CA VAL A 319 -5.03 -2.10 -7.72
C VAL A 319 -5.27 -0.81 -8.50
N SER A 320 -4.54 -0.66 -9.61
CA SER A 320 -4.69 0.44 -10.57
C SER A 320 -6.15 0.63 -11.03
N LEU A 321 -6.79 -0.44 -11.52
CA LEU A 321 -8.16 -0.38 -12.05
C LEU A 321 -9.19 -0.12 -10.95
N ALA A 322 -8.98 -0.68 -9.75
CA ALA A 322 -9.84 -0.47 -8.59
C ALA A 322 -9.84 1.00 -8.14
N GLN A 323 -8.65 1.61 -7.99
CA GLN A 323 -8.51 2.99 -7.51
C GLN A 323 -9.14 4.04 -8.45
N ARG A 324 -9.37 3.73 -9.73
CA ARG A 324 -9.81 4.71 -10.76
C ARG A 324 -11.29 4.66 -11.10
N GLY A 325 -12.05 3.71 -10.55
CA GLY A 325 -13.46 3.50 -10.92
C GLY A 325 -13.69 3.26 -12.42
N ALA A 326 -12.63 2.96 -13.19
CA ALA A 326 -12.61 3.09 -14.66
C ALA A 326 -13.52 2.10 -15.40
N LEU A 327 -14.10 1.11 -14.69
CA LEU A 327 -15.04 0.14 -15.25
C LEU A 327 -16.50 0.36 -14.79
N ALA A 328 -16.76 1.36 -13.94
CA ALA A 328 -18.10 1.69 -13.46
C ALA A 328 -18.96 2.40 -14.51
N LYS A 329 -18.36 3.08 -15.50
CA LYS A 329 -19.06 3.99 -16.43
C LYS A 329 -19.42 3.44 -17.83
N GLN A 330 -19.10 2.19 -18.18
CA GLN A 330 -19.51 1.62 -19.49
C GLN A 330 -20.88 0.92 -19.44
N PRO A 331 -21.78 1.14 -20.43
CA PRO A 331 -23.06 0.43 -20.51
C PRO A 331 -22.85 -1.08 -20.66
N ALA A 332 -23.73 -1.85 -20.04
CA ALA A 332 -23.56 -3.26 -19.75
C ALA A 332 -23.66 -4.17 -21.00
N ALA A 333 -22.71 -5.09 -21.12
CA ALA A 333 -23.00 -6.45 -21.56
C ALA A 333 -23.00 -7.33 -20.30
N SER A 334 -24.05 -8.12 -20.08
CA SER A 334 -24.31 -8.88 -18.85
C SER A 334 -23.28 -9.97 -18.53
N ASP A 335 -22.35 -10.25 -19.45
CA ASP A 335 -21.58 -11.51 -19.45
C ASP A 335 -20.06 -11.31 -19.32
N CYS A 336 -19.58 -10.11 -18.95
CA CYS A 336 -18.15 -9.85 -18.72
C CYS A 336 -17.67 -10.38 -17.35
N PRO A 337 -16.82 -11.42 -17.29
CA PRO A 337 -16.32 -11.99 -16.04
C PRO A 337 -15.45 -10.98 -15.26
N GLY A 338 -15.50 -11.01 -13.93
CA GLY A 338 -14.64 -10.17 -13.07
C GLY A 338 -15.10 -8.73 -12.80
N ARG A 339 -16.12 -8.24 -13.53
CA ARG A 339 -16.61 -6.87 -13.39
C ARG A 339 -17.20 -6.59 -11.99
N GLY A 340 -17.90 -7.57 -11.40
CA GLY A 340 -18.45 -7.44 -10.05
C GLY A 340 -17.36 -7.27 -8.98
N THR A 341 -16.22 -7.95 -9.14
CA THR A 341 -15.05 -7.81 -8.26
C THR A 341 -14.46 -6.40 -8.33
N LEU A 342 -14.17 -5.92 -9.55
CA LEU A 342 -13.60 -4.58 -9.74
C LEU A 342 -14.57 -3.47 -9.29
N GLN A 343 -15.88 -3.65 -9.47
CA GLN A 343 -16.88 -2.73 -8.94
C GLN A 343 -16.90 -2.74 -7.40
N ARG A 344 -16.81 -3.90 -6.75
CA ARG A 344 -16.71 -3.99 -5.28
C ARG A 344 -15.44 -3.33 -4.76
N LEU A 345 -14.31 -3.52 -5.44
CA LEU A 345 -13.04 -2.90 -5.08
C LEU A 345 -13.07 -1.38 -5.30
N ALA A 346 -13.64 -0.90 -6.40
CA ALA A 346 -13.77 0.53 -6.69
C ALA A 346 -14.78 1.26 -5.80
N ALA A 347 -15.76 0.54 -5.24
CA ALA A 347 -16.71 1.10 -4.28
C ALA A 347 -16.15 1.22 -2.85
N ARG A 348 -14.88 0.85 -2.64
CA ARG A 348 -14.20 1.00 -1.34
C ARG A 348 -13.79 2.46 -1.13
N ASP A 349 -14.51 3.15 -0.26
CA ASP A 349 -14.33 4.56 0.04
C ASP A 349 -13.96 4.82 1.52
N GLY A 350 -13.89 3.76 2.34
CA GLY A 350 -13.63 3.88 3.78
C GLY A 350 -14.75 4.55 4.60
N GLN A 351 -15.95 4.76 4.03
CA GLN A 351 -17.11 5.23 4.79
C GLN A 351 -17.69 4.13 5.69
N GLU A 352 -18.51 4.48 6.69
CA GLU A 352 -19.02 3.54 7.71
C GLU A 352 -19.51 2.21 7.11
N GLY A 353 -18.83 1.11 7.49
CA GLY A 353 -19.14 -0.25 7.05
C GLY A 353 -18.48 -0.70 5.73
N ARG A 354 -17.72 0.17 5.04
CA ARG A 354 -16.98 -0.14 3.81
C ARG A 354 -15.46 -0.16 4.05
N MET A 355 -14.75 -1.03 3.33
CA MET A 355 -13.28 -1.07 3.40
C MET A 355 -12.67 0.20 2.78
N SER A 356 -11.47 0.57 3.22
CA SER A 356 -10.67 1.62 2.58
C SER A 356 -10.26 1.23 1.16
N ALA A 357 -9.98 2.24 0.33
CA ALA A 357 -9.40 2.03 -0.99
C ALA A 357 -8.18 1.09 -0.90
N LEU A 358 -8.10 0.15 -1.85
CA LEU A 358 -7.04 -0.86 -1.89
C LEU A 358 -5.68 -0.18 -2.07
N GLN A 359 -4.73 -0.42 -1.17
CA GLN A 359 -3.39 0.21 -1.20
C GLN A 359 -2.36 -0.64 -1.97
N LEU A 360 -1.29 -0.01 -2.47
CA LEU A 360 -0.11 -0.69 -3.00
C LEU A 360 1.16 -0.22 -2.26
N ASP A 361 1.74 -1.11 -1.47
CA ASP A 361 3.01 -0.88 -0.79
C ASP A 361 4.13 -1.68 -1.46
N ILE A 362 5.35 -1.16 -1.43
CA ILE A 362 6.50 -1.75 -2.11
C ILE A 362 7.60 -2.00 -1.09
N ALA A 363 8.04 -3.25 -0.97
CA ALA A 363 9.13 -3.64 -0.11
C ALA A 363 10.26 -4.31 -0.89
N THR A 364 11.46 -4.23 -0.35
CA THR A 364 12.64 -4.89 -0.89
C THR A 364 13.68 -5.05 0.20
N VAL A 365 14.74 -5.80 -0.07
CA VAL A 365 15.94 -5.86 0.77
C VAL A 365 17.08 -5.18 0.01
N ASP A 366 17.69 -4.18 0.63
CA ASP A 366 18.81 -3.45 0.04
C ASP A 366 20.11 -4.28 -0.01
N GLY A 367 21.15 -3.72 -0.64
CA GLY A 367 22.45 -4.39 -0.75
C GLY A 367 23.15 -4.70 0.59
N GLU A 368 22.69 -4.10 1.69
CA GLU A 368 23.18 -4.35 3.05
C GLU A 368 22.35 -5.42 3.78
N GLY A 369 21.35 -6.01 3.12
CA GLY A 369 20.48 -7.02 3.70
C GLY A 369 19.37 -6.46 4.59
N THR A 370 19.10 -5.14 4.53
CA THR A 370 18.08 -4.45 5.32
C THR A 370 16.78 -4.27 4.53
N ALA A 371 15.64 -4.61 5.13
CA ALA A 371 14.34 -4.41 4.51
C ALA A 371 13.96 -2.91 4.44
N GLN A 372 13.71 -2.45 3.23
CA GLN A 372 13.22 -1.12 2.90
C GLN A 372 11.76 -1.21 2.47
N LEU A 373 10.98 -0.16 2.75
CA LEU A 373 9.56 -0.11 2.46
C LEU A 373 9.20 1.29 1.97
N MET A 374 8.36 1.36 0.94
CA MET A 374 7.71 2.56 0.45
C MET A 374 6.19 2.34 0.50
N THR A 375 5.46 3.21 1.19
CA THR A 375 4.01 3.06 1.37
C THR A 375 3.21 3.95 0.41
N GLN A 376 2.02 3.52 -0.01
CA GLN A 376 1.08 4.43 -0.67
C GLN A 376 0.41 5.34 0.36
N GLY A 377 0.85 6.61 0.39
CA GLY A 377 0.37 7.61 1.35
C GLY A 377 0.94 7.41 2.77
N LEU A 378 0.35 8.10 3.74
CA LEU A 378 0.74 8.08 5.15
C LEU A 378 0.21 6.84 5.90
N THR A 379 1.01 6.31 6.83
CA THR A 379 0.56 5.33 7.83
C THR A 379 -0.43 5.97 8.82
N LYS A 380 -1.17 5.15 9.56
CA LYS A 380 -2.09 5.64 10.61
C LYS A 380 -1.39 6.52 11.65
N GLN A 381 -0.14 6.22 11.99
CA GLN A 381 0.63 7.03 12.94
C GLN A 381 1.00 8.39 12.35
N GLU A 382 1.43 8.40 11.10
CA GLU A 382 1.79 9.64 10.39
C GLU A 382 0.56 10.53 10.16
N LYS A 383 -0.58 9.95 9.80
CA LYS A 383 -1.85 10.70 9.73
C LYS A 383 -2.20 11.38 11.05
N LYS A 384 -2.03 10.70 12.19
CA LYS A 384 -2.20 11.30 13.51
C LYS A 384 -1.22 12.44 13.78
N MET A 385 0.01 12.37 13.24
CA MET A 385 0.95 13.49 13.37
C MET A 385 0.44 14.72 12.62
N GLU A 386 -0.09 14.54 11.42
CA GLU A 386 -0.72 15.63 10.65
C GLU A 386 -1.97 16.19 11.36
N GLU A 387 -2.82 15.33 11.93
CA GLU A 387 -4.00 15.76 12.71
C GLU A 387 -3.64 16.59 13.96
N ILE A 388 -2.50 16.32 14.59
CA ILE A 388 -2.02 17.01 15.80
C ILE A 388 -1.18 18.27 15.45
N GLY A 389 -0.67 18.35 14.22
CA GLY A 389 0.37 19.30 13.80
C GLY A 389 -0.08 20.74 13.53
N GLY A 390 -1.38 21.01 13.41
CA GLY A 390 -1.92 22.32 13.00
C GLY A 390 -1.74 23.52 13.95
N LEU A 391 -0.78 23.51 14.88
CA LEU A 391 -0.60 24.55 15.92
C LEU A 391 0.85 24.98 16.20
N ASP A 392 1.89 24.39 15.59
CA ASP A 392 3.30 24.71 15.95
C ASP A 392 4.33 24.35 14.86
N LEU A 393 5.12 25.34 14.41
CA LEU A 393 6.20 25.22 13.41
C LEU A 393 7.35 24.26 13.79
N TYR A 394 7.42 23.81 15.05
CA TYR A 394 8.46 22.90 15.55
C TYR A 394 7.99 21.45 15.78
N ARG A 395 6.75 21.09 15.40
CA ARG A 395 6.20 19.74 15.64
C ARG A 395 6.47 18.70 14.55
N PRO A 396 6.34 17.39 14.86
CA PRO A 396 6.58 16.30 13.91
C PRO A 396 5.53 16.29 12.80
N SER A 397 5.95 16.39 11.55
CA SER A 397 5.10 16.10 10.37
C SER A 397 5.14 14.60 10.07
N GLY A 398 3.96 14.03 9.81
CA GLY A 398 3.80 12.68 9.29
C GLY A 398 4.42 12.50 7.90
N TRP A 399 4.33 13.51 7.03
CA TRP A 399 5.02 13.52 5.75
C TRP A 399 6.53 13.54 5.87
N ARG A 400 7.06 14.35 6.79
CA ARG A 400 8.50 14.34 7.11
C ARG A 400 8.94 12.99 7.68
N ALA A 401 8.14 12.40 8.57
CA ALA A 401 8.40 11.08 9.13
C ALA A 401 8.40 10.00 8.05
N LYS A 402 7.43 10.05 7.11
CA LYS A 402 7.39 9.17 5.94
C LYS A 402 8.64 9.33 5.09
N SER A 403 9.05 10.56 4.77
CA SER A 403 10.24 10.81 3.95
C SER A 403 11.49 10.21 4.58
N GLU A 404 11.71 10.47 5.87
CA GLU A 404 12.89 9.96 6.57
C GLU A 404 12.88 8.42 6.66
N ARG A 405 11.70 7.80 6.83
CA ARG A 405 11.56 6.34 6.82
C ARG A 405 11.93 5.74 5.46
N GLU A 406 11.57 6.41 4.38
CA GLU A 406 11.65 5.88 3.00
C GLU A 406 12.91 6.33 2.25
N LYS A 407 13.70 7.21 2.86
CA LYS A 407 14.93 7.78 2.30
C LYS A 407 15.95 6.77 1.79
N CYS A 408 16.05 5.61 2.44
CA CYS A 408 16.99 4.54 2.06
C CYS A 408 16.41 3.56 1.03
N PHE A 409 15.19 3.77 0.54
CA PHE A 409 14.60 2.91 -0.47
C PHE A 409 15.40 3.01 -1.79
N PRO A 410 15.78 1.88 -2.42
CA PRO A 410 16.61 1.88 -3.62
C PRO A 410 15.81 2.34 -4.86
N LEU A 411 15.93 3.62 -5.21
CA LEU A 411 15.21 4.23 -6.34
C LEU A 411 15.56 3.63 -7.72
N GLU A 412 16.67 2.88 -7.84
CA GLU A 412 16.94 2.13 -9.07
C GLU A 412 15.85 1.08 -9.34
N LEU A 413 15.27 0.47 -8.30
CA LEU A 413 14.20 -0.52 -8.48
C LEU A 413 12.92 0.17 -8.98
N VAL A 414 12.64 1.38 -8.48
CA VAL A 414 11.55 2.22 -9.00
C VAL A 414 11.77 2.48 -10.49
N SER A 415 12.99 2.79 -10.92
CA SER A 415 13.29 3.04 -12.35
C SER A 415 12.91 1.85 -13.25
N LYS A 416 13.07 0.61 -12.76
CA LYS A 416 12.61 -0.60 -13.47
C LYS A 416 11.08 -0.62 -13.59
N GLY A 417 10.37 -0.23 -12.52
CA GLY A 417 8.90 -0.08 -12.52
C GLY A 417 8.38 0.98 -13.50
N LEU A 418 9.13 2.07 -13.71
CA LEU A 418 8.78 3.09 -14.71
C LEU A 418 8.83 2.57 -16.17
N THR A 419 9.42 1.39 -16.40
CA THR A 419 9.51 0.76 -17.72
C THR A 419 8.52 -0.39 -17.92
N VAL A 420 7.66 -0.67 -16.93
CA VAL A 420 6.72 -1.81 -16.97
C VAL A 420 5.85 -1.76 -18.21
N LYS A 421 5.73 -2.91 -18.90
CA LYS A 421 4.86 -3.11 -20.07
C LYS A 421 4.15 -4.44 -19.93
N ILE A 422 2.85 -4.42 -19.64
CA ILE A 422 2.08 -5.61 -19.33
C ILE A 422 2.04 -6.62 -20.49
N THR A 423 2.05 -6.13 -21.73
CA THR A 423 2.10 -6.98 -22.93
C THR A 423 3.45 -7.70 -23.10
N GLY A 424 4.53 -7.15 -22.54
CA GLY A 424 5.87 -7.74 -22.53
C GLY A 424 6.12 -8.71 -21.37
N ALA A 425 5.22 -8.76 -20.39
CA ALA A 425 5.40 -9.58 -19.20
C ALA A 425 5.27 -11.09 -19.50
N LYS A 426 6.04 -11.89 -18.75
CA LYS A 426 6.25 -13.32 -18.97
C LYS A 426 5.42 -14.17 -18.02
N ALA A 427 5.01 -15.34 -18.49
CA ALA A 427 4.31 -16.34 -17.69
C ALA A 427 5.09 -17.66 -17.68
N SER A 428 5.05 -18.39 -16.56
CA SER A 428 5.56 -19.77 -16.51
C SER A 428 4.71 -20.71 -17.37
N ARG A 429 3.40 -20.43 -17.51
CA ARG A 429 2.49 -21.12 -18.43
C ARG A 429 2.03 -20.13 -19.50
N ALA A 430 2.30 -20.43 -20.77
CA ALA A 430 1.95 -19.53 -21.87
C ALA A 430 0.44 -19.18 -21.93
N SER A 431 -0.43 -20.11 -21.52
CA SER A 431 -1.87 -19.90 -21.41
C SER A 431 -2.24 -18.73 -20.50
N ASP A 432 -1.54 -18.58 -19.38
CA ASP A 432 -1.87 -17.57 -18.36
C ASP A 432 -1.69 -16.17 -18.93
N ARG A 433 -0.61 -15.96 -19.71
CA ARG A 433 -0.39 -14.67 -20.39
C ARG A 433 -1.55 -14.32 -21.31
N THR A 434 -2.00 -15.28 -22.12
CA THR A 434 -3.12 -15.09 -23.05
C THR A 434 -4.41 -14.78 -22.30
N HIS A 435 -4.72 -15.57 -21.26
CA HIS A 435 -5.93 -15.38 -20.45
C HIS A 435 -5.94 -14.03 -19.72
N ILE A 436 -4.82 -13.66 -19.08
CA ILE A 436 -4.71 -12.40 -18.33
C ILE A 436 -4.86 -11.19 -19.24
N LEU A 437 -4.17 -11.16 -20.38
CA LEU A 437 -4.27 -10.03 -21.31
C LEU A 437 -5.71 -9.90 -21.83
N ASN A 438 -6.36 -11.00 -22.19
CA ASN A 438 -7.76 -10.95 -22.64
C ASN A 438 -8.73 -10.56 -21.51
N ALA A 439 -8.48 -11.01 -20.28
CA ALA A 439 -9.27 -10.62 -19.11
C ALA A 439 -9.15 -9.12 -18.82
N LEU A 440 -7.94 -8.56 -18.84
CA LEU A 440 -7.70 -7.12 -18.70
C LEU A 440 -8.29 -6.31 -19.85
N ALA A 441 -8.25 -6.83 -21.08
CA ALA A 441 -8.96 -6.24 -22.21
C ALA A 441 -10.49 -6.26 -22.04
N GLY A 442 -11.01 -7.04 -21.08
CA GLY A 442 -12.45 -7.18 -20.79
C GLY A 442 -13.16 -8.11 -21.77
N ARG A 443 -12.46 -9.10 -22.32
CA ARG A 443 -13.08 -10.12 -23.19
C ARG A 443 -13.92 -11.11 -22.37
N PRO A 444 -14.99 -11.68 -22.95
CA PRO A 444 -15.80 -12.69 -22.28
C PRO A 444 -15.04 -14.01 -22.09
N ILE A 445 -15.51 -14.86 -21.17
CA ILE A 445 -14.79 -16.07 -20.73
C ILE A 445 -14.48 -17.06 -21.87
N ASN A 446 -15.41 -17.18 -22.83
CA ASN A 446 -15.28 -18.04 -24.00
C ASN A 446 -14.22 -17.55 -25.00
N GLU A 447 -13.78 -16.29 -24.90
CA GLU A 447 -12.77 -15.69 -25.77
C GLU A 447 -11.39 -15.55 -25.10
N LEU A 448 -11.22 -15.99 -23.85
CA LEU A 448 -9.94 -15.84 -23.14
C LEU A 448 -8.78 -16.57 -23.82
N ASN A 449 -9.05 -17.64 -24.57
CA ASN A 449 -8.02 -18.38 -25.34
C ASN A 449 -7.65 -17.72 -26.68
N ALA A 450 -8.36 -16.67 -27.11
CA ALA A 450 -8.09 -16.00 -28.38
C ALA A 450 -6.73 -15.27 -28.35
N GLN A 451 -6.15 -15.02 -29.53
CA GLN A 451 -4.91 -14.24 -29.62
C GLN A 451 -5.13 -12.83 -29.03
N PRO A 452 -4.33 -12.38 -28.04
CA PRO A 452 -4.51 -11.07 -27.43
C PRO A 452 -4.19 -9.95 -28.43
N ASN A 453 -5.09 -8.95 -28.51
CA ASN A 453 -4.81 -7.72 -29.25
C ASN A 453 -3.87 -6.84 -28.42
N CYS A 454 -2.56 -6.93 -28.65
CA CYS A 454 -1.55 -6.22 -27.86
C CYS A 454 -1.59 -4.69 -28.02
N ASP A 455 -2.30 -4.17 -29.02
CA ASP A 455 -2.51 -2.73 -29.24
C ASP A 455 -3.79 -2.20 -28.55
N HIS A 456 -4.41 -3.00 -27.68
CA HIS A 456 -5.63 -2.61 -26.99
C HIS A 456 -5.36 -1.43 -26.02
N PRO A 457 -6.16 -0.34 -26.05
CA PRO A 457 -5.89 0.88 -25.28
C PRO A 457 -5.85 0.66 -23.77
N LYS A 458 -6.57 -0.34 -23.24
CA LYS A 458 -6.51 -0.70 -21.81
C LYS A 458 -5.11 -1.10 -21.34
N PHE A 459 -4.27 -1.69 -22.20
CA PHE A 459 -2.90 -2.03 -21.79
C PHE A 459 -2.04 -0.80 -21.60
N HIS A 460 -2.14 0.17 -22.52
CA HIS A 460 -1.51 1.47 -22.34
C HIS A 460 -1.99 2.18 -21.07
N GLN A 461 -3.29 2.08 -20.77
CA GLN A 461 -3.86 2.64 -19.54
C GLN A 461 -3.29 1.98 -18.27
N VAL A 462 -3.22 0.64 -18.22
CA VAL A 462 -2.65 -0.10 -17.08
C VAL A 462 -1.18 0.25 -16.92
N ASP A 463 -0.39 0.22 -18.01
CA ASP A 463 1.02 0.57 -17.99
C ASP A 463 1.24 2.00 -17.46
N ALA A 464 0.55 2.99 -18.02
CA ALA A 464 0.67 4.39 -17.61
C ALA A 464 0.27 4.59 -16.13
N THR A 465 -0.76 3.89 -15.67
CA THR A 465 -1.16 3.93 -14.26
C THR A 465 -0.04 3.42 -13.35
N LEU A 466 0.49 2.23 -13.63
CA LEU A 466 1.50 1.61 -12.78
C LEU A 466 2.74 2.50 -12.70
N ARG A 467 3.21 3.00 -13.84
CA ARG A 467 4.32 3.95 -13.91
C ARG A 467 4.02 5.22 -13.12
N GLY A 468 2.83 5.80 -13.27
CA GLY A 468 2.40 6.97 -12.51
C GLY A 468 2.34 6.73 -11.00
N MET A 469 1.94 5.55 -10.55
CA MET A 469 1.98 5.17 -9.13
C MET A 469 3.42 5.16 -8.59
N PHE A 470 4.34 4.52 -9.30
CA PHE A 470 5.77 4.53 -8.94
C PHE A 470 6.36 5.95 -8.98
N ALA A 471 5.94 6.77 -9.95
CA ALA A 471 6.40 8.14 -10.08
C ALA A 471 6.01 9.01 -8.88
N VAL A 472 4.75 8.97 -8.46
CA VAL A 472 4.27 9.69 -7.28
C VAL A 472 5.00 9.21 -6.02
N ALA A 473 5.14 7.90 -5.85
CA ALA A 473 5.77 7.31 -4.68
C ALA A 473 7.26 7.68 -4.54
N ALA A 474 7.99 7.81 -5.66
CA ALA A 474 9.40 8.16 -5.66
C ALA A 474 9.68 9.66 -5.75
N TRP A 475 8.68 10.50 -6.04
CA TRP A 475 8.89 11.92 -6.39
C TRP A 475 9.68 12.66 -5.33
N ARG A 476 9.20 12.68 -4.08
CA ARG A 476 9.84 13.39 -2.97
C ARG A 476 11.26 12.88 -2.71
N ALA A 477 11.44 11.56 -2.61
CA ALA A 477 12.73 10.94 -2.35
C ALA A 477 13.77 11.27 -3.45
N ALA A 478 13.33 11.32 -4.71
CA ALA A 478 14.19 11.73 -5.83
C ALA A 478 14.67 13.18 -5.67
N LEU A 479 13.78 14.10 -5.28
CA LEU A 479 14.16 15.50 -5.04
C LEU A 479 15.14 15.65 -3.87
N GLU A 480 14.91 14.94 -2.76
CA GLU A 480 15.79 14.96 -1.59
C GLU A 480 17.20 14.42 -1.89
N GLN A 481 17.28 13.44 -2.80
CA GLN A 481 18.55 12.89 -3.27
C GLN A 481 19.19 13.71 -4.40
N GLY A 482 18.53 14.78 -4.88
CA GLY A 482 19.01 15.62 -5.98
C GLY A 482 19.07 14.89 -7.33
N LEU A 483 18.20 13.90 -7.52
CA LEU A 483 18.12 13.12 -8.76
C LEU A 483 17.36 13.89 -9.84
N ASP A 484 17.81 13.74 -11.08
CA ASP A 484 17.12 14.30 -12.25
C ASP A 484 15.86 13.48 -12.58
N ILE A 485 14.70 14.14 -12.52
CA ILE A 485 13.38 13.53 -12.75
C ILE A 485 12.82 13.80 -14.16
N SER A 486 13.58 14.50 -15.00
CA SER A 486 13.14 14.95 -16.32
C SER A 486 13.13 13.85 -17.39
N GLU A 487 12.54 14.15 -18.54
CA GLU A 487 12.51 13.26 -19.68
C GLU A 487 13.93 12.89 -20.18
N GLY A 488 14.16 11.59 -20.38
CA GLY A 488 15.46 11.06 -20.81
C GLY A 488 16.45 10.81 -19.67
N SER A 489 16.12 11.16 -18.43
CA SER A 489 16.92 10.81 -17.25
C SER A 489 16.81 9.30 -16.92
N LYS A 490 17.60 8.83 -15.95
CA LYS A 490 17.49 7.45 -15.43
C LYS A 490 16.21 7.22 -14.60
N LEU A 491 15.55 8.29 -14.16
CA LEU A 491 14.38 8.25 -13.30
C LEU A 491 13.33 9.26 -13.81
N PRO A 492 12.73 9.04 -14.99
CA PRO A 492 11.88 10.03 -15.67
C PRO A 492 10.48 10.12 -15.04
N LEU A 493 10.39 10.61 -13.79
CA LEU A 493 9.14 10.69 -13.03
C LEU A 493 8.14 11.65 -13.67
N GLU A 494 8.63 12.75 -14.26
CA GLU A 494 7.81 13.70 -15.00
C GLU A 494 6.99 13.00 -16.09
N VAL A 495 7.65 12.19 -16.93
CA VAL A 495 7.03 11.48 -18.06
C VAL A 495 6.02 10.45 -17.56
N ALA A 496 6.41 9.66 -16.57
CA ALA A 496 5.57 8.61 -16.02
C ALA A 496 4.27 9.15 -15.38
N LEU A 497 4.35 10.29 -14.68
CA LEU A 497 3.16 10.96 -14.17
C LEU A 497 2.34 11.61 -15.30
N ARG A 498 2.99 12.21 -16.29
CA ARG A 498 2.33 12.85 -17.46
C ARG A 498 1.51 11.89 -18.32
N GLU A 499 2.00 10.67 -18.51
CA GLU A 499 1.30 9.62 -19.26
C GLU A 499 0.06 9.10 -18.51
N ASP A 500 -0.03 9.37 -17.21
CA ASP A 500 -1.04 8.83 -16.31
C ASP A 500 -2.40 9.55 -16.40
N VAL A 501 -2.88 9.83 -17.61
CA VAL A 501 -4.02 10.70 -17.92
C VAL A 501 -5.37 10.24 -17.35
N SER A 502 -5.47 8.99 -16.88
CA SER A 502 -6.70 8.48 -16.23
C SER A 502 -6.70 8.62 -14.70
N ARG A 503 -5.68 9.28 -14.14
CA ARG A 503 -5.61 9.63 -12.72
C ARG A 503 -6.74 10.60 -12.33
N GLN A 504 -7.37 10.32 -11.20
CA GLN A 504 -8.42 11.16 -10.59
C GLN A 504 -7.93 11.87 -9.33
N GLU A 505 -6.96 11.29 -8.63
CA GLU A 505 -6.41 11.86 -7.41
C GLU A 505 -4.89 11.98 -7.49
N LEU A 506 -4.37 13.14 -7.11
CA LEU A 506 -2.95 13.41 -6.98
C LEU A 506 -2.68 14.04 -5.62
N GLU A 507 -1.77 13.45 -4.86
CA GLU A 507 -1.30 13.98 -3.59
C GLU A 507 0.23 14.00 -3.65
N LEU A 508 0.81 15.18 -3.52
CA LEU A 508 2.25 15.39 -3.54
C LEU A 508 2.65 16.31 -2.39
N ASN A 509 3.38 15.75 -1.43
CA ASN A 509 4.03 16.52 -0.39
C ASN A 509 5.49 16.77 -0.76
N LEU A 510 5.81 18.01 -1.08
CA LEU A 510 7.13 18.49 -1.46
C LEU A 510 7.64 19.56 -0.49
N GLN A 511 7.12 19.56 0.73
CA GLN A 511 7.46 20.50 1.79
C GLN A 511 8.99 20.55 1.99
N GLY A 512 9.56 21.76 1.90
CA GLY A 512 10.97 22.06 2.12
C GLY A 512 11.96 21.54 1.07
N VAL A 513 11.49 20.89 0.00
CA VAL A 513 12.37 20.21 -0.98
C VAL A 513 12.17 20.68 -2.42
N ALA A 514 11.05 21.35 -2.72
CA ALA A 514 10.79 21.84 -4.07
C ALA A 514 11.67 23.05 -4.43
N THR A 515 12.12 23.08 -5.68
CA THR A 515 12.80 24.23 -6.31
C THR A 515 11.95 24.72 -7.49
N GLN A 516 12.32 25.86 -8.09
CA GLN A 516 11.63 26.33 -9.30
C GLN A 516 11.66 25.31 -10.44
N HIS A 517 12.79 24.59 -10.61
CA HIS A 517 12.90 23.54 -11.62
C HIS A 517 11.97 22.37 -11.32
N HIS A 518 11.88 21.95 -10.05
CA HIS A 518 10.97 20.89 -9.62
C HIS A 518 9.50 21.28 -9.84
N LEU A 519 9.14 22.53 -9.57
CA LEU A 519 7.80 23.04 -9.84
C LEU A 519 7.48 23.02 -11.34
N SER A 520 8.40 23.43 -12.21
CA SER A 520 8.18 23.40 -13.66
C SER A 520 8.00 21.96 -14.19
N ALA A 521 8.84 21.02 -13.72
CA ALA A 521 8.67 19.60 -14.06
C ALA A 521 7.31 19.06 -13.58
N LEU A 522 6.87 19.43 -12.37
CA LEU A 522 5.54 19.08 -11.88
C LEU A 522 4.43 19.66 -12.76
N CYS A 523 4.51 20.96 -13.11
CA CYS A 523 3.51 21.62 -13.94
C CYS A 523 3.34 20.93 -15.30
N LYS A 524 4.46 20.57 -15.95
CA LYS A 524 4.44 19.79 -17.21
C LYS A 524 3.84 18.40 -17.07
N ALA A 525 4.06 17.76 -15.92
CA ALA A 525 3.51 16.44 -15.64
C ALA A 525 2.00 16.48 -15.40
N VAL A 526 1.49 17.52 -14.73
CA VAL A 526 0.06 17.61 -14.35
C VAL A 526 -0.83 18.22 -15.43
N GLU A 527 -0.30 19.05 -16.33
CA GLU A 527 -1.08 19.74 -17.37
C GLU A 527 -1.99 18.79 -18.18
N PRO A 528 -1.58 17.56 -18.59
CA PRO A 528 -2.45 16.64 -19.33
C PRO A 528 -3.43 15.85 -18.47
N LEU A 529 -3.39 15.97 -17.13
CA LEU A 529 -4.17 15.15 -16.21
C LEU A 529 -5.59 15.69 -16.00
N THR A 530 -6.31 15.95 -17.10
CA THR A 530 -7.62 16.61 -17.08
C THR A 530 -8.72 15.81 -16.37
N ASN A 531 -8.48 14.54 -16.04
CA ASN A 531 -9.41 13.70 -15.26
C ASN A 531 -9.27 13.87 -13.74
N LEU A 532 -8.32 14.69 -13.26
CA LEU A 532 -8.17 14.98 -11.84
C LEU A 532 -9.43 15.60 -11.26
N THR A 533 -9.94 14.98 -10.19
CA THR A 533 -11.04 15.45 -9.35
C THR A 533 -10.55 15.90 -7.98
N ARG A 534 -9.42 15.38 -7.50
CA ARG A 534 -8.78 15.81 -6.25
C ARG A 534 -7.29 16.06 -6.49
N TRP A 535 -6.82 17.23 -6.11
CA TRP A 535 -5.39 17.53 -6.06
C TRP A 535 -5.01 18.16 -4.74
N HIS A 536 -4.08 17.51 -4.03
CA HIS A 536 -3.40 18.04 -2.86
C HIS A 536 -1.92 18.26 -3.19
N LEU A 537 -1.47 19.49 -3.10
CA LEU A 537 -0.07 19.89 -3.31
C LEU A 537 0.43 20.66 -2.10
N ASP A 538 1.40 20.08 -1.39
CA ASP A 538 2.09 20.76 -0.31
C ASP A 538 3.49 21.18 -0.75
N LEU A 539 3.68 22.49 -0.85
CA LEU A 539 4.93 23.19 -1.14
C LEU A 539 5.37 24.05 0.05
N GLY A 540 4.87 23.78 1.25
CA GLY A 540 5.21 24.52 2.46
C GLY A 540 6.72 24.53 2.72
N HIS A 541 7.21 25.56 3.40
CA HIS A 541 8.63 25.75 3.72
C HIS A 541 9.60 25.71 2.51
N CYS A 542 9.11 25.85 1.28
CA CYS A 542 9.97 25.99 0.10
C CYS A 542 10.46 27.43 -0.01
N GLU A 543 11.29 27.88 0.93
CA GLU A 543 11.75 29.27 1.08
C GLU A 543 12.42 29.85 -0.18
N LEU A 544 12.96 28.99 -1.04
CA LEU A 544 13.63 29.36 -2.29
C LEU A 544 12.70 29.43 -3.49
N LEU A 545 11.39 29.24 -3.34
CA LEU A 545 10.41 29.29 -4.43
C LEU A 545 9.91 30.73 -4.64
N PRO A 546 10.39 31.48 -5.65
CA PRO A 546 9.98 32.87 -5.84
C PRO A 546 8.66 33.02 -6.60
N ASN A 547 8.27 32.02 -7.40
CA ASN A 547 7.25 32.19 -8.43
C ASN A 547 6.45 30.91 -8.69
N ILE A 548 5.12 31.01 -8.47
CA ILE A 548 4.15 29.93 -8.72
C ILE A 548 3.28 30.16 -9.97
N ALA A 549 3.63 31.11 -10.84
CA ALA A 549 2.82 31.48 -11.99
C ALA A 549 2.57 30.29 -12.94
N GLU A 550 3.54 29.39 -13.07
CA GLU A 550 3.40 28.17 -13.88
C GLU A 550 2.38 27.19 -13.28
N LEU A 551 2.31 27.10 -11.95
CA LEU A 551 1.30 26.31 -11.25
C LEU A 551 -0.11 26.81 -11.61
N GLY A 552 -0.34 28.12 -11.48
CA GLY A 552 -1.61 28.74 -11.86
C GLY A 552 -1.99 28.49 -13.31
N ARG A 553 -1.05 28.62 -14.27
CA ARG A 553 -1.31 28.30 -15.68
C ARG A 553 -1.66 26.84 -15.92
N SER A 554 -0.99 25.91 -15.23
CA SER A 554 -1.27 24.47 -15.36
C SER A 554 -2.64 24.08 -14.80
N LEU A 555 -3.09 24.75 -13.73
CA LEU A 555 -4.39 24.50 -13.09
C LEU A 555 -5.57 24.76 -14.02
N VAL A 556 -5.46 25.70 -14.97
CA VAL A 556 -6.54 26.05 -15.91
C VAL A 556 -7.03 24.84 -16.72
N ALA A 557 -6.16 23.86 -17.00
CA ALA A 557 -6.53 22.66 -17.74
C ALA A 557 -7.35 21.65 -16.91
N LEU A 558 -7.36 21.77 -15.58
CA LEU A 558 -7.89 20.77 -14.64
C LEU A 558 -9.35 21.06 -14.26
N THR A 559 -10.20 21.31 -15.25
CA THR A 559 -11.59 21.79 -15.03
C THR A 559 -12.51 20.78 -14.33
N ASN A 560 -12.11 19.51 -14.20
CA ASN A 560 -12.86 18.49 -13.47
C ASN A 560 -12.55 18.46 -11.97
N LEU A 561 -11.64 19.33 -11.47
CA LEU A 561 -11.31 19.39 -10.06
C LEU A 561 -12.55 19.72 -9.22
N GLN A 562 -12.76 18.87 -8.22
CA GLN A 562 -13.79 18.98 -7.19
C GLN A 562 -13.18 19.38 -5.84
N GLN A 563 -11.93 18.99 -5.60
CA GLN A 563 -11.20 19.31 -4.38
C GLN A 563 -9.78 19.77 -4.75
N LEU A 564 -9.41 20.96 -4.29
CA LEU A 564 -8.07 21.52 -4.48
C LEU A 564 -7.51 21.96 -3.13
N THR A 565 -6.33 21.45 -2.79
CA THR A 565 -5.54 21.90 -1.64
C THR A 565 -4.16 22.32 -2.14
N VAL A 566 -3.78 23.56 -1.86
CA VAL A 566 -2.45 24.10 -2.16
C VAL A 566 -1.90 24.72 -0.88
N ASP A 567 -0.83 24.12 -0.34
CA ASP A 567 -0.08 24.67 0.78
C ASP A 567 1.21 25.31 0.26
N LEU A 568 1.33 26.61 0.50
CA LEU A 568 2.49 27.45 0.17
C LEU A 568 3.00 28.16 1.43
N SER A 569 2.65 27.67 2.62
CA SER A 569 3.06 28.25 3.89
C SER A 569 4.58 28.37 3.98
N ASN A 570 5.09 29.39 4.67
CA ASN A 570 6.51 29.67 4.86
C ASN A 570 7.32 29.79 3.55
N CYS A 571 6.68 30.05 2.39
CA CYS A 571 7.36 30.41 1.15
C CYS A 571 7.76 31.89 1.16
N ARG A 572 8.73 32.28 2.01
CA ARG A 572 9.06 33.69 2.30
C ARG A 572 9.40 34.57 1.09
N ARG A 573 9.86 33.98 -0.02
CA ARG A 573 10.17 34.68 -1.28
C ARG A 573 8.99 34.80 -2.24
N LEU A 574 7.84 34.20 -1.92
CA LEU A 574 6.64 34.28 -2.73
C LEU A 574 6.05 35.69 -2.62
N THR A 575 6.06 36.43 -3.73
CA THR A 575 5.54 37.81 -3.77
C THR A 575 4.20 37.94 -4.46
N SER A 576 3.77 36.92 -5.22
CA SER A 576 2.53 36.97 -6.00
C SER A 576 1.90 35.60 -6.15
N ILE A 577 0.57 35.58 -6.01
CA ILE A 577 -0.31 34.44 -6.26
C ILE A 577 -1.26 34.69 -7.44
N ALA A 578 -1.01 35.72 -8.27
CA ALA A 578 -1.96 36.21 -9.25
C ALA A 578 -2.48 35.14 -10.22
N GLU A 579 -1.58 34.31 -10.79
CA GLU A 579 -2.01 33.23 -11.68
C GLU A 579 -2.76 32.11 -10.97
N LEU A 580 -2.45 31.86 -9.69
CA LEU A 580 -3.20 30.89 -8.90
C LEU A 580 -4.64 31.41 -8.72
N GLY A 581 -4.82 32.69 -8.39
CA GLY A 581 -6.13 33.34 -8.35
C GLY A 581 -6.86 33.24 -9.68
N ARG A 582 -6.25 33.68 -10.78
CA ARG A 582 -6.84 33.60 -12.13
C ARG A 582 -7.26 32.19 -12.53
N SER A 583 -6.49 31.17 -12.13
CA SER A 583 -6.82 29.78 -12.45
C SER A 583 -8.17 29.34 -11.90
N LEU A 584 -8.63 29.92 -10.79
CA LEU A 584 -9.90 29.56 -10.16
C LEU A 584 -11.11 29.87 -11.03
N GLU A 585 -11.00 30.83 -11.97
CA GLU A 585 -12.08 31.14 -12.92
C GLU A 585 -12.48 29.91 -13.76
N ALA A 586 -11.52 29.02 -14.04
CA ALA A 586 -11.73 27.79 -14.80
C ALA A 586 -12.22 26.60 -13.94
N LEU A 587 -12.08 26.66 -12.61
CA LEU A 587 -12.28 25.53 -11.70
C LEU A 587 -13.69 25.51 -11.08
N THR A 588 -14.72 25.75 -11.88
CA THR A 588 -16.11 25.93 -11.42
C THR A 588 -16.75 24.69 -10.79
N ASN A 589 -16.13 23.52 -10.93
CA ASN A 589 -16.57 22.25 -10.33
C ASN A 589 -16.07 22.04 -8.89
N LEU A 590 -15.30 22.97 -8.33
CA LEU A 590 -14.80 22.87 -6.97
C LEU A 590 -15.92 22.90 -5.92
N HIS A 591 -15.91 21.89 -5.06
CA HIS A 591 -16.73 21.77 -3.85
C HIS A 591 -15.90 22.05 -2.58
N GLN A 592 -14.57 21.86 -2.65
CA GLN A 592 -13.65 22.15 -1.57
C GLN A 592 -12.41 22.86 -2.10
N LEU A 593 -12.06 23.97 -1.48
CA LEU A 593 -10.84 24.72 -1.76
C LEU A 593 -10.10 25.01 -0.45
N THR A 594 -8.84 24.65 -0.40
CA THR A 594 -7.93 24.97 0.70
C THR A 594 -6.68 25.63 0.12
N VAL A 595 -6.39 26.86 0.55
CA VAL A 595 -5.17 27.58 0.18
C VAL A 595 -4.51 28.05 1.47
N SER A 596 -3.32 27.53 1.78
CA SER A 596 -2.48 28.08 2.85
C SER A 596 -1.33 28.87 2.26
N LEU A 597 -1.19 30.10 2.75
CA LEU A 597 -0.17 31.09 2.43
C LEU A 597 0.45 31.63 3.73
N ALA A 598 0.30 30.92 4.85
CA ALA A 598 0.78 31.37 6.14
C ALA A 598 2.28 31.73 6.10
N TYR A 599 2.69 32.76 6.81
CA TYR A 599 4.08 33.23 6.91
C TYR A 599 4.74 33.54 5.55
N CYS A 600 3.95 33.89 4.54
CA CYS A 600 4.45 34.45 3.28
C CYS A 600 4.68 35.95 3.41
N GLU A 601 5.73 36.36 4.13
CA GLU A 601 6.04 37.77 4.43
C GLU A 601 6.16 38.67 3.18
N GLY A 602 6.58 38.11 2.04
CA GLY A 602 6.69 38.83 0.77
C GLY A 602 5.35 39.10 0.06
N LEU A 603 4.25 38.51 0.52
CA LEU A 603 2.94 38.62 -0.10
C LEU A 603 2.23 39.90 0.37
N THR A 604 2.01 40.84 -0.55
CA THR A 604 1.38 42.13 -0.22
C THR A 604 -0.08 42.24 -0.66
N SER A 605 -0.55 41.32 -1.51
CA SER A 605 -1.92 41.36 -2.06
C SER A 605 -2.42 39.96 -2.40
N ILE A 606 -3.70 39.75 -2.13
CA ILE A 606 -4.48 38.56 -2.51
C ILE A 606 -5.65 38.91 -3.46
N ALA A 607 -5.64 40.11 -4.06
CA ALA A 607 -6.79 40.62 -4.81
C ALA A 607 -7.28 39.65 -5.90
N GLU A 608 -6.36 39.06 -6.67
CA GLU A 608 -6.68 38.08 -7.72
C GLU A 608 -7.30 36.78 -7.19
N LEU A 609 -6.96 36.38 -5.95
CA LEU A 609 -7.65 35.26 -5.31
C LEU A 609 -9.12 35.65 -5.07
N GLY A 610 -9.37 36.82 -4.48
CA GLY A 610 -10.71 37.35 -4.27
C GLY A 610 -11.52 37.51 -5.56
N HIS A 611 -10.98 38.22 -6.56
CA HIS A 611 -11.68 38.50 -7.82
C HIS A 611 -12.22 37.25 -8.53
N ASN A 612 -11.48 36.14 -8.47
CA ASN A 612 -11.82 34.92 -9.19
C ASN A 612 -12.56 33.87 -8.34
N LEU A 613 -12.58 34.01 -7.01
CA LEU A 613 -13.39 33.17 -6.12
C LEU A 613 -14.90 33.27 -6.42
N VAL A 614 -15.34 34.38 -7.02
CA VAL A 614 -16.74 34.58 -7.44
C VAL A 614 -17.25 33.49 -8.40
N ALA A 615 -16.34 32.85 -9.16
CA ALA A 615 -16.69 31.78 -10.09
C ALA A 615 -17.04 30.45 -9.40
N LEU A 616 -16.66 30.26 -8.13
CA LEU A 616 -16.76 28.98 -7.42
C LEU A 616 -18.12 28.82 -6.71
N THR A 617 -19.22 28.89 -7.44
CA THR A 617 -20.58 28.85 -6.86
C THR A 617 -20.97 27.50 -6.26
N ASN A 618 -20.26 26.42 -6.60
CA ASN A 618 -20.50 25.06 -6.10
C ASN A 618 -19.73 24.73 -4.80
N LEU A 619 -19.02 25.72 -4.23
CA LEU A 619 -18.17 25.51 -3.08
C LEU A 619 -18.98 25.22 -1.81
N HIS A 620 -18.63 24.13 -1.12
CA HIS A 620 -19.20 23.69 0.15
C HIS A 620 -18.24 23.96 1.31
N GLN A 621 -16.93 23.89 1.05
CA GLN A 621 -15.89 24.15 2.04
C GLN A 621 -14.81 25.06 1.48
N LEU A 622 -14.49 26.13 2.21
CA LEU A 622 -13.41 27.04 1.91
C LEU A 622 -12.51 27.21 3.13
N THR A 623 -11.22 27.00 2.93
CA THR A 623 -10.18 27.30 3.90
C THR A 623 -9.15 28.21 3.26
N VAL A 624 -8.98 29.41 3.82
CA VAL A 624 -7.95 30.36 3.41
C VAL A 624 -7.12 30.69 4.63
N ASP A 625 -5.85 30.30 4.62
CA ASP A 625 -4.92 30.56 5.69
C ASP A 625 -3.87 31.57 5.22
N LEU A 626 -3.87 32.74 5.86
CA LEU A 626 -3.02 33.89 5.60
C LEU A 626 -2.27 34.32 6.87
N GLY A 627 -2.23 33.47 7.91
CA GLY A 627 -1.63 33.81 9.19
C GLY A 627 -0.16 34.24 9.04
N GLY A 628 0.29 35.27 9.74
CA GLY A 628 1.66 35.78 9.68
C GLY A 628 2.04 36.50 8.39
N CYS A 629 1.09 36.81 7.50
CA CYS A 629 1.35 37.62 6.31
C CYS A 629 1.40 39.12 6.66
N ALA A 630 2.47 39.56 7.33
CA ALA A 630 2.61 40.95 7.82
C ALA A 630 2.51 42.03 6.72
N GLY A 631 2.87 41.69 5.47
CA GLY A 631 2.76 42.59 4.32
C GLY A 631 1.33 42.80 3.79
N LEU A 632 0.36 42.02 4.25
CA LEU A 632 -1.02 42.08 3.80
C LEU A 632 -1.78 43.22 4.51
N THR A 633 -2.22 44.21 3.73
CA THR A 633 -2.91 45.40 4.25
C THR A 633 -4.42 45.37 4.06
N SER A 634 -4.92 44.54 3.15
CA SER A 634 -6.34 44.44 2.84
C SER A 634 -6.74 43.05 2.39
N ILE A 635 -7.92 42.62 2.84
CA ILE A 635 -8.62 41.40 2.42
C ILE A 635 -9.99 41.72 1.80
N ALA A 636 -10.20 42.98 1.39
CA ALA A 636 -11.50 43.46 0.92
C ALA A 636 -12.05 42.65 -0.27
N GLU A 637 -11.20 42.29 -1.24
CA GLU A 637 -11.63 41.48 -2.39
C GLU A 637 -12.01 40.05 -2.02
N LEU A 638 -11.36 39.47 -1.00
CA LEU A 638 -11.78 38.18 -0.47
C LEU A 638 -13.20 38.28 0.10
N GLY A 639 -13.45 39.27 0.97
CA GLY A 639 -14.78 39.53 1.52
C GLY A 639 -15.85 39.75 0.44
N ARG A 640 -15.59 40.64 -0.52
CA ARG A 640 -16.52 40.91 -1.63
C ARG A 640 -16.86 39.68 -2.47
N SER A 641 -15.92 38.75 -2.61
CA SER A 641 -16.12 37.53 -3.42
C SER A 641 -16.94 36.44 -2.71
N LEU A 642 -16.89 36.41 -1.37
CA LEU A 642 -17.55 35.39 -0.56
C LEU A 642 -19.08 35.46 -0.59
N VAL A 643 -19.66 36.49 -1.18
CA VAL A 643 -21.12 36.58 -1.40
C VAL A 643 -21.63 35.59 -2.46
N ALA A 644 -20.76 35.13 -3.37
CA ALA A 644 -21.14 34.24 -4.47
C ALA A 644 -21.29 32.74 -4.11
N PRO A 645 -20.41 32.11 -3.31
CA PRO A 645 -20.55 30.70 -2.93
C PRO A 645 -21.64 30.50 -1.86
N THR A 646 -22.91 30.73 -2.19
CA THR A 646 -24.03 30.62 -1.24
C THR A 646 -24.28 29.20 -0.73
N ASN A 647 -23.69 28.18 -1.36
CA ASN A 647 -23.75 26.77 -0.94
C ASN A 647 -22.74 26.43 0.17
N LEU A 648 -21.93 27.39 0.61
CA LEU A 648 -20.86 27.16 1.58
C LEU A 648 -21.44 26.70 2.92
N GLN A 649 -20.93 25.56 3.40
CA GLN A 649 -21.28 24.95 4.68
C GLN A 649 -20.17 25.12 5.72
N GLN A 650 -18.91 25.21 5.26
CA GLN A 650 -17.75 25.41 6.12
C GLN A 650 -16.86 26.53 5.59
N LEU A 651 -16.57 27.50 6.44
CA LEU A 651 -15.65 28.61 6.15
C LEU A 651 -14.60 28.70 7.25
N THR A 652 -13.35 28.61 6.87
CA THR A 652 -12.19 28.86 7.72
C THR A 652 -11.34 29.96 7.10
N VAL A 653 -11.12 31.04 7.85
CA VAL A 653 -10.24 32.15 7.45
C VAL A 653 -9.26 32.41 8.58
N ASP A 654 -7.98 32.17 8.34
CA ASP A 654 -6.92 32.52 9.29
C ASP A 654 -6.20 33.78 8.81
N LEU A 655 -6.22 34.82 9.63
CA LEU A 655 -5.57 36.11 9.43
C LEU A 655 -4.68 36.46 10.62
N GLY A 656 -4.41 35.52 11.52
CA GLY A 656 -3.66 35.75 12.75
C GLY A 656 -2.28 36.35 12.45
N GLY A 657 -1.84 37.37 13.18
CA GLY A 657 -0.54 38.03 12.95
C GLY A 657 -0.45 38.85 11.67
N CYS A 658 -1.56 39.15 10.98
CA CYS A 658 -1.58 40.14 9.89
C CYS A 658 -1.57 41.57 10.45
N GLU A 659 -0.43 42.02 10.97
CA GLU A 659 -0.29 43.32 11.66
C GLU A 659 -0.75 44.53 10.82
N GLY A 660 -0.56 44.47 9.49
CA GLY A 660 -0.95 45.52 8.55
C GLY A 660 -2.44 45.60 8.24
N LEU A 661 -3.25 44.64 8.70
CA LEU A 661 -4.68 44.58 8.39
C LEU A 661 -5.47 45.56 9.26
N THR A 662 -6.08 46.57 8.62
CA THR A 662 -6.82 47.63 9.34
C THR A 662 -8.34 47.44 9.35
N SER A 663 -8.89 46.61 8.45
CA SER A 663 -10.33 46.42 8.32
C SER A 663 -10.68 45.03 7.80
N ILE A 664 -11.77 44.49 8.32
CA ILE A 664 -12.40 43.22 7.91
C ILE A 664 -13.87 43.42 7.51
N ALA A 665 -14.30 44.66 7.27
CA ALA A 665 -15.71 44.99 7.06
C ALA A 665 -16.36 44.15 5.95
N GLU A 666 -15.69 44.02 4.81
CA GLU A 666 -16.17 43.24 3.66
C GLU A 666 -16.29 41.75 3.97
N LEU A 667 -15.41 41.21 4.82
CA LEU A 667 -15.53 39.83 5.29
C LEU A 667 -16.79 39.67 6.16
N GLY A 668 -17.05 40.62 7.05
CA GLY A 668 -18.29 40.66 7.83
C GLY A 668 -19.54 40.70 6.95
N HIS A 669 -19.60 41.66 6.02
CA HIS A 669 -20.73 41.82 5.09
C HIS A 669 -20.99 40.56 4.26
N SER A 670 -19.94 39.82 3.90
CA SER A 670 -20.11 38.58 3.13
C SER A 670 -20.96 37.52 3.84
N TRP A 671 -20.97 37.51 5.18
CA TRP A 671 -21.72 36.51 5.96
C TRP A 671 -23.22 36.64 5.81
N GLU A 672 -23.74 37.82 5.41
CA GLU A 672 -25.17 38.00 5.14
C GLU A 672 -25.68 37.08 4.02
N ALA A 673 -24.82 36.74 3.07
CA ALA A 673 -25.14 35.86 1.94
C ALA A 673 -24.92 34.36 2.26
N LEU A 674 -24.17 34.02 3.31
CA LEU A 674 -23.73 32.66 3.63
C LEU A 674 -24.71 31.92 4.55
N THR A 675 -26.01 31.96 4.25
CA THR A 675 -27.06 31.43 5.15
C THR A 675 -27.00 29.91 5.35
N ASN A 676 -26.32 29.16 4.47
CA ASN A 676 -26.13 27.71 4.57
C ASN A 676 -24.96 27.30 5.46
N LEU A 677 -24.21 28.26 6.00
CA LEU A 677 -23.01 27.99 6.78
C LEU A 677 -23.34 27.27 8.09
N GLN A 678 -22.68 26.13 8.31
CA GLN A 678 -22.81 25.29 9.50
C GLN A 678 -21.61 25.45 10.44
N GLN A 679 -20.42 25.68 9.88
CA GLN A 679 -19.19 25.90 10.63
C GLN A 679 -18.48 27.16 10.12
N LEU A 680 -18.15 28.05 11.05
CA LEU A 680 -17.38 29.26 10.80
C LEU A 680 -16.20 29.33 11.76
N THR A 681 -14.99 29.43 11.22
CA THR A 681 -13.76 29.65 11.98
C THR A 681 -13.03 30.85 11.43
N VAL A 682 -12.74 31.83 12.27
CA VAL A 682 -12.06 33.07 11.90
C VAL A 682 -10.99 33.36 12.92
N ASP A 683 -9.72 33.28 12.53
CA ASP A 683 -8.60 33.69 13.37
C ASP A 683 -8.19 35.11 12.98
N LEU A 684 -8.29 36.04 13.93
CA LEU A 684 -7.82 37.43 13.82
C LEU A 684 -6.82 37.74 14.93
N GLY A 685 -6.25 36.73 15.57
CA GLY A 685 -5.30 36.88 16.66
C GLY A 685 -4.14 37.81 16.25
N GLU A 686 -3.64 38.63 17.17
CA GLU A 686 -2.48 39.51 16.94
C GLU A 686 -2.62 40.49 15.74
N CYS A 687 -3.82 40.73 15.23
CA CYS A 687 -4.08 41.78 14.25
C CYS A 687 -4.08 43.17 14.93
N GLU A 688 -2.91 43.73 15.22
CA GLU A 688 -2.79 44.98 15.99
C GLU A 688 -3.47 46.19 15.34
N GLY A 689 -3.52 46.24 14.01
CA GLY A 689 -4.16 47.30 13.22
C GLY A 689 -5.69 47.30 13.24
N LEU A 690 -6.33 46.24 13.76
CA LEU A 690 -7.78 46.09 13.73
C LEU A 690 -8.45 46.89 14.87
N THR A 691 -9.29 47.86 14.51
CA THR A 691 -9.94 48.77 15.46
C THR A 691 -11.44 48.51 15.66
N SER A 692 -12.08 47.74 14.79
CA SER A 692 -13.51 47.41 14.87
C SER A 692 -13.78 46.02 14.30
N ILE A 693 -14.78 45.34 14.86
CA ILE A 693 -15.36 44.08 14.37
C ILE A 693 -16.91 44.13 14.30
N ALA A 694 -17.50 45.32 14.34
CA ALA A 694 -18.96 45.50 14.44
C ALA A 694 -19.73 44.83 13.28
N GLU A 695 -19.13 44.82 12.09
CA GLU A 695 -19.64 44.23 10.86
C GLU A 695 -19.78 42.71 10.96
N LEU A 696 -18.89 42.05 11.73
CA LEU A 696 -19.04 40.62 12.05
C LEU A 696 -20.30 40.40 12.87
N GLY A 697 -20.50 41.22 13.91
CA GLY A 697 -21.65 41.19 14.81
C GLY A 697 -22.99 41.28 14.10
N ARG A 698 -23.14 42.30 13.25
CA ARG A 698 -24.38 42.54 12.49
C ARG A 698 -24.73 41.38 11.57
N SER A 699 -23.72 40.82 10.91
CA SER A 699 -23.90 39.80 9.88
C SER A 699 -24.08 38.38 10.45
N LEU A 700 -23.62 38.12 11.69
CA LEU A 700 -23.85 36.85 12.39
C LEU A 700 -25.34 36.52 12.57
N VAL A 701 -26.22 37.52 12.58
CA VAL A 701 -27.67 37.31 12.68
C VAL A 701 -28.20 36.47 11.52
N ALA A 702 -27.66 36.70 10.31
CA ALA A 702 -28.07 36.03 9.07
C ALA A 702 -27.65 34.55 9.02
N LEU A 703 -26.65 34.13 9.79
CA LEU A 703 -26.15 32.75 9.81
C LEU A 703 -27.05 31.85 10.66
N THR A 704 -28.26 31.57 10.19
CA THR A 704 -29.29 30.82 10.95
C THR A 704 -28.97 29.34 11.10
N ASN A 705 -28.18 28.76 10.18
CA ASN A 705 -27.81 27.35 10.19
C ASN A 705 -26.49 27.06 10.94
N LEU A 706 -25.87 28.08 11.52
CA LEU A 706 -24.55 27.98 12.14
C LEU A 706 -24.61 27.14 13.43
N GLN A 707 -23.88 26.03 13.43
CA GLN A 707 -23.77 25.09 14.55
C GLN A 707 -22.49 25.29 15.34
N GLN A 708 -21.39 25.61 14.64
CA GLN A 708 -20.06 25.80 15.23
C GLN A 708 -19.52 27.17 14.84
N LEU A 709 -19.09 27.95 15.83
CA LEU A 709 -18.44 29.23 15.64
C LEU A 709 -17.15 29.26 16.44
N THR A 710 -16.04 29.56 15.78
CA THR A 710 -14.78 29.90 16.44
C THR A 710 -14.30 31.25 15.93
N VAL A 711 -14.05 32.18 16.84
CA VAL A 711 -13.44 33.48 16.51
C VAL A 711 -12.32 33.77 17.49
N ASP A 712 -11.08 33.92 17.00
CA ASP A 712 -9.96 34.36 17.82
C ASP A 712 -9.69 35.85 17.61
N LEU A 713 -9.64 36.61 18.69
CA LEU A 713 -9.34 38.04 18.74
C LEU A 713 -8.25 38.35 19.79
N TYR A 714 -7.58 37.31 20.30
CA TYR A 714 -6.50 37.46 21.25
C TYR A 714 -5.41 38.37 20.68
N GLY A 715 -4.79 39.22 21.50
CA GLY A 715 -3.70 40.09 21.02
C GLY A 715 -4.10 41.25 20.10
N CYS A 716 -5.37 41.40 19.68
CA CYS A 716 -5.86 42.55 18.92
C CYS A 716 -5.85 43.84 19.77
N ARG A 717 -4.72 44.57 19.81
CA ARG A 717 -4.56 45.75 20.68
C ARG A 717 -5.45 46.93 20.33
N GLY A 718 -5.89 47.04 19.07
CA GLY A 718 -6.81 48.08 18.61
C GLY A 718 -8.26 47.90 19.08
N LEU A 719 -8.66 46.69 19.48
CA LEU A 719 -10.04 46.40 19.94
C LEU A 719 -10.23 46.67 21.44
N PRO A 720 -11.45 46.90 21.92
CA PRO A 720 -11.76 46.94 23.36
C PRO A 720 -11.28 45.70 24.14
N PRO A 721 -10.75 45.83 25.38
CA PRO A 721 -10.18 44.70 26.14
C PRO A 721 -11.10 43.49 26.34
N HIS A 722 -12.41 43.70 26.44
CA HIS A 722 -13.39 42.63 26.65
C HIS A 722 -13.62 41.76 25.39
N LEU A 723 -13.25 42.26 24.20
CA LEU A 723 -13.30 41.53 22.93
C LEU A 723 -12.00 40.76 22.65
N ARG A 724 -10.89 41.04 23.34
CA ARG A 724 -9.56 40.46 23.08
C ARG A 724 -9.41 39.04 23.64
N LYS A 725 -10.23 38.10 23.18
CA LYS A 725 -10.28 36.73 23.68
C LYS A 725 -10.76 35.76 22.60
N PHE A 726 -10.64 34.48 22.91
CA PHE A 726 -11.15 33.39 22.09
C PHE A 726 -12.64 33.14 22.33
N PHE A 727 -13.43 33.09 21.27
CA PHE A 727 -14.86 32.80 21.28
C PHE A 727 -15.13 31.44 20.63
N ARG A 728 -15.82 30.55 21.35
CA ARG A 728 -16.13 29.16 20.92
C ARG A 728 -17.58 28.96 20.50
N ASN A 729 -18.41 29.98 20.62
CA ASN A 729 -19.81 29.92 20.27
C ASN A 729 -20.36 31.32 19.98
N ARG A 730 -21.51 31.34 19.30
CA ARG A 730 -22.23 32.54 18.89
C ARG A 730 -22.71 33.40 20.07
N ALA A 731 -23.19 32.79 21.14
CA ALA A 731 -23.78 33.51 22.27
C ALA A 731 -22.73 34.39 22.98
N ASP A 732 -21.53 33.86 23.20
CA ASP A 732 -20.45 34.57 23.87
C ASP A 732 -19.96 35.78 23.05
N LEU A 733 -19.84 35.61 21.73
CA LEU A 733 -19.41 36.70 20.84
C LEU A 733 -20.47 37.81 20.76
N VAL A 734 -21.74 37.45 20.58
CA VAL A 734 -22.85 38.42 20.54
C VAL A 734 -22.97 39.16 21.88
N SER A 735 -22.84 38.47 23.01
CA SER A 735 -22.87 39.09 24.35
C SER A 735 -21.73 40.08 24.54
N ALA A 736 -20.53 39.75 24.06
CA ALA A 736 -19.39 40.66 24.16
C ALA A 736 -19.53 41.89 23.26
N LEU A 737 -20.08 41.73 22.04
CA LEU A 737 -20.38 42.84 21.13
C LEU A 737 -21.49 43.75 21.68
N ALA A 738 -22.50 43.20 22.34
CA ALA A 738 -23.59 43.97 22.95
C ALA A 738 -23.14 44.86 24.12
N ALA A 739 -22.02 44.53 24.76
CA ALA A 739 -21.42 45.34 25.82
C ALA A 739 -20.68 46.57 25.28
N ASP A 740 -20.44 46.64 23.97
CA ASP A 740 -19.86 47.79 23.28
C ASP A 740 -20.99 48.63 22.69
N ALA A 741 -21.20 49.86 23.21
CA ALA A 741 -22.39 50.68 22.98
C ALA A 741 -22.57 51.25 21.55
N GLY A 742 -22.01 50.59 20.54
CA GLY A 742 -22.13 50.95 19.12
C GLY A 742 -22.01 49.78 18.13
N ALA A 743 -22.04 48.51 18.59
CA ALA A 743 -21.75 47.34 17.75
C ALA A 743 -22.94 46.42 17.40
N LEU A 744 -24.17 46.74 17.85
CA LEU A 744 -25.40 46.00 17.50
C LEU A 744 -26.25 46.75 16.48
#